data_AF-A0A212FHC8-F1
#
_entry.id   AF-A0A212FHC8-F1
#
_cell.length_a   1.000
_cell.length_b   1.000
_cell.length_c   1.000
_cell.angle_alpha   90.00
_cell.angle_beta   90.00
_cell.angle_gamma   90.00
#
_symmetry.space_group_name_H-M   'P 1'
#
loop_
_entity.id
_entity.type
_entity.pdbx_description
1 polymer ?
#
loop_
_entity_poly.entity_id
_entity_poly.type
_entity_poly.pdbx_seq_one_letter_code
_entity_poly.pdbx_strand_id
1 'polypeptide(L)'
;MITTKYKTASLPAQIQSMSSVKTKMTRAVKFIKTLNTLIHPGKFFNDYISRDIRPDGRKFNDQRNIKLNVNAIKTADASAVVKCGNTTVVCGIKLELAKPKAEEPDVGFLITNVELLPLCSSKFRPGPPSDHAQVVSNVVSDIVTNSKCIDMKDLCIVPDKLSWVLYCDMVCLDYDGSVVDACLITLMSSLKSHQDTFTCAWFTHCYKSVTLTDPTAYEEEMCGGVGANLIACWNKGQLCGVFKFGGSNLSTENEKETLALAKQKSKLVEKLKMSPRLKISKYVIERLSKIDTNETTGCLYGLMYDSTLLVVGLSLEFFEDEKNTYRQLLLHLPAEIELCGVVKFTGSLSIESKPKEILQNVDITDNPLFIIINNEKDIKAHFLVHDKFEETPFEVLQPEDLWKQFTYVRLNTILPLTCEATMTGVKNIMQNKRKKIASGQVSFHIDGSSVYLFGVDSDVGVTGTSVDTDIGELIDSLNPEQSSKKKKNIINKVEVMPVNLVMKATKDMFSDKLVKTAVKMMTTQRKPAFCISMPLRVDTLALVHRNTKLSELYNVLVEATCRSLKLLESVLLEQLGQEGIGDGAGLRLPETFHYLPQELGHFITRVVPKDIPDESMEKERRILHEQLGLSVQRPIFRRGNAYNFIISKLVNPHEAITVHSLKPDVRVASVRGRYIYYHYMQDNFNDDGWGCAYRSMQTIFSWFRFQGYTSVEIPTHREIQQCLVNIGDKPTSFLGSKQWIGSTEVMFCLETLLGVQSRIIFANTGSELLNYTPELVHHFEKHGSPIMIGGGVLAHTIIGVEYNNITNETRYLILDPHYTGVDDINTVISKGWCGWKNSDFWNKTAHYNLCLPQTKPSI
;
A
#
# COMPACT_ATOMS: atom_id res chain seq x y z
N MET A 1 12.42 -74.70 -12.96
CA MET A 1 13.72 -74.82 -13.65
C MET A 1 13.91 -73.62 -14.57
N ILE A 2 15.01 -72.88 -14.39
CA ILE A 2 15.89 -72.36 -15.45
C ILE A 2 15.23 -71.61 -16.64
N THR A 3 15.48 -70.29 -16.68
CA THR A 3 15.83 -69.45 -17.87
C THR A 3 14.74 -69.04 -18.87
N THR A 4 14.81 -67.95 -19.66
CA THR A 4 15.87 -66.98 -20.00
C THR A 4 15.26 -65.71 -20.64
N LYS A 5 15.99 -64.59 -20.54
CA LYS A 5 16.21 -63.48 -21.51
C LYS A 5 15.01 -62.64 -22.00
N TYR A 6 15.12 -61.31 -21.86
CA TYR A 6 15.48 -60.42 -22.99
C TYR A 6 16.13 -59.11 -22.52
N LYS A 7 17.06 -58.65 -23.37
CA LYS A 7 18.01 -57.54 -23.20
C LYS A 7 17.36 -56.16 -23.44
N THR A 8 17.85 -55.19 -22.67
CA THR A 8 18.12 -53.77 -22.95
C THR A 8 17.72 -53.18 -24.32
N ALA A 9 16.88 -52.14 -24.29
CA ALA A 9 16.83 -51.07 -25.29
C ALA A 9 16.89 -49.72 -24.58
N SER A 10 17.70 -48.82 -25.12
CA SER A 10 18.11 -47.51 -24.62
C SER A 10 17.03 -46.42 -24.69
N LEU A 11 17.02 -45.54 -23.67
CA LEU A 11 16.26 -44.28 -23.61
C LEU A 11 16.59 -43.32 -24.76
N PRO A 12 15.63 -42.47 -25.18
CA PRO A 12 15.76 -41.06 -24.80
C PRO A 12 14.45 -40.34 -24.40
N ALA A 13 14.64 -39.33 -23.53
CA ALA A 13 13.82 -38.13 -23.33
C ALA A 13 12.35 -38.24 -22.83
N GLN A 14 12.16 -38.18 -21.50
CA GLN A 14 10.94 -37.64 -20.88
C GLN A 14 11.25 -36.98 -19.53
N ILE A 15 11.41 -35.64 -19.53
CA ILE A 15 11.47 -34.80 -18.31
C ILE A 15 10.11 -34.11 -18.04
N GLN A 16 9.05 -34.43 -18.80
CA GLN A 16 7.69 -33.87 -18.60
C GLN A 16 6.77 -34.67 -17.66
N SER A 17 7.23 -35.77 -17.06
CA SER A 17 6.35 -36.64 -16.24
C SER A 17 6.33 -36.30 -14.74
N MET A 18 7.29 -35.53 -14.21
CA MET A 18 7.41 -35.33 -12.75
C MET A 18 6.30 -34.46 -12.13
N SER A 19 5.68 -33.53 -12.85
CA SER A 19 4.58 -32.71 -12.32
C SER A 19 3.28 -33.50 -12.20
N SER A 20 2.95 -34.33 -13.20
CA SER A 20 1.77 -35.20 -13.15
C SER A 20 1.91 -36.31 -12.10
N VAL A 21 3.15 -36.81 -11.90
CA VAL A 21 3.48 -37.77 -10.83
C VAL A 21 3.36 -37.09 -9.47
N LYS A 22 3.84 -35.85 -9.29
CA LYS A 22 3.66 -35.08 -8.05
C LYS A 22 2.19 -34.84 -7.73
N THR A 23 1.37 -34.36 -8.67
CA THR A 23 -0.06 -34.10 -8.41
C THR A 23 -0.86 -35.38 -8.16
N LYS A 24 -0.55 -36.49 -8.85
CA LYS A 24 -1.10 -37.82 -8.54
C LYS A 24 -0.61 -38.33 -7.19
N MET A 25 0.65 -38.10 -6.82
CA MET A 25 1.19 -38.40 -5.49
C MET A 25 0.48 -37.56 -4.41
N THR A 26 0.24 -36.27 -4.61
CA THR A 26 -0.41 -35.42 -3.61
C THR A 26 -1.89 -35.83 -3.41
N ARG A 27 -2.60 -36.20 -4.49
CA ARG A 27 -3.95 -36.77 -4.39
C ARG A 27 -3.95 -38.16 -3.76
N ALA A 28 -3.01 -39.02 -4.11
CA ALA A 28 -2.86 -40.34 -3.49
C ALA A 28 -2.48 -40.21 -2.02
N VAL A 29 -1.61 -39.27 -1.64
CA VAL A 29 -1.22 -38.97 -0.26
C VAL A 29 -2.40 -38.38 0.51
N LYS A 30 -3.19 -37.47 -0.09
CA LYS A 30 -4.41 -36.93 0.56
C LYS A 30 -5.47 -38.03 0.73
N PHE A 31 -5.66 -38.88 -0.28
CA PHE A 31 -6.57 -40.02 -0.22
C PHE A 31 -6.11 -41.09 0.78
N ILE A 32 -4.82 -41.45 0.81
CA ILE A 32 -4.20 -42.35 1.79
C ILE A 32 -4.24 -41.73 3.20
N LYS A 33 -4.06 -40.41 3.33
CA LYS A 33 -4.19 -39.68 4.59
C LYS A 33 -5.62 -39.81 5.10
N THR A 34 -6.62 -39.46 4.29
CA THR A 34 -8.04 -39.63 4.61
C THR A 34 -8.43 -41.10 4.89
N LEU A 35 -7.92 -42.06 4.11
CA LEU A 35 -8.17 -43.49 4.35
C LEU A 35 -7.54 -43.96 5.67
N ASN A 36 -6.31 -43.57 5.96
CA ASN A 36 -5.62 -43.95 7.21
C ASN A 36 -6.28 -43.29 8.43
N THR A 37 -6.78 -42.05 8.31
CA THR A 37 -7.58 -41.40 9.35
C THR A 37 -8.88 -42.16 9.63
N LEU A 38 -9.47 -42.80 8.62
CA LEU A 38 -10.71 -43.59 8.74
C LEU A 38 -10.48 -45.04 9.22
N ILE A 39 -9.40 -45.70 8.76
CA ILE A 39 -9.17 -47.15 8.99
C ILE A 39 -8.36 -47.40 10.28
N HIS A 40 -7.37 -46.56 10.58
CA HIS A 40 -6.52 -46.70 11.78
C HIS A 40 -6.30 -45.34 12.46
N PRO A 41 -7.36 -44.70 12.97
CA PRO A 41 -7.31 -43.34 13.52
C PRO A 41 -6.26 -43.18 14.63
N GLY A 42 -6.18 -44.11 15.57
CA GLY A 42 -5.20 -44.03 16.67
C GLY A 42 -3.74 -44.16 16.20
N LYS A 43 -3.45 -45.07 15.25
CA LYS A 43 -2.09 -45.22 14.69
C LYS A 43 -1.68 -44.00 13.88
N PHE A 44 -2.61 -43.50 13.06
CA PHE A 44 -2.43 -42.29 12.28
C PHE A 44 -2.09 -41.09 13.18
N PHE A 45 -2.87 -40.86 14.23
CA PHE A 45 -2.63 -39.75 15.15
C PHE A 45 -1.30 -39.88 15.91
N ASN A 46 -0.96 -41.09 16.38
CA ASN A 46 0.30 -41.36 17.07
C ASN A 46 1.54 -41.14 16.19
N ASP A 47 1.47 -41.44 14.89
CA ASP A 47 2.58 -41.19 13.95
C ASP A 47 2.90 -39.68 13.83
N TYR A 48 1.87 -38.82 13.86
CA TYR A 48 2.04 -37.36 13.82
C TYR A 48 2.59 -36.82 15.14
N ILE A 49 2.04 -37.29 16.27
CA ILE A 49 2.56 -36.95 17.60
C ILE A 49 4.04 -37.33 17.74
N SER A 50 4.46 -38.48 17.19
CA SER A 50 5.88 -38.90 17.24
C SER A 50 6.86 -37.98 16.51
N ARG A 51 6.34 -37.05 15.69
CA ARG A 51 7.11 -36.09 14.89
C ARG A 51 6.93 -34.63 15.37
N ASP A 52 6.31 -34.42 16.52
CA ASP A 52 6.00 -33.08 17.08
C ASP A 52 5.19 -32.16 16.15
N ILE A 53 4.37 -32.75 15.27
CA ILE A 53 3.56 -32.03 14.27
C ILE A 53 2.13 -32.59 14.28
N ARG A 54 1.13 -31.72 14.25
CA ARG A 54 -0.30 -32.10 14.23
C ARG A 54 -0.76 -32.51 12.82
N PRO A 55 -1.87 -33.25 12.67
CA PRO A 55 -2.37 -33.67 11.36
C PRO A 55 -2.65 -32.53 10.36
N ASP A 56 -2.92 -31.33 10.85
CA ASP A 56 -3.14 -30.10 10.08
C ASP A 56 -1.85 -29.29 9.82
N GLY A 57 -0.70 -29.73 10.34
CA GLY A 57 0.61 -29.08 10.17
C GLY A 57 1.00 -28.13 11.30
N ARG A 58 0.14 -27.88 12.29
CA ARG A 58 0.43 -27.02 13.45
C ARG A 58 1.39 -27.68 14.44
N LYS A 59 2.13 -26.89 15.21
CA LYS A 59 2.81 -27.36 16.43
C LYS A 59 1.80 -27.51 17.57
N PHE A 60 2.17 -28.19 18.65
CA PHE A 60 1.29 -28.44 19.79
C PHE A 60 0.77 -27.16 20.48
N ASN A 61 1.54 -26.08 20.43
CA ASN A 61 1.22 -24.79 21.05
C ASN A 61 0.54 -23.78 20.10
N ASP A 62 0.36 -24.12 18.82
CA ASP A 62 -0.19 -23.21 17.81
C ASP A 62 -1.72 -23.21 17.80
N GLN A 63 -2.30 -22.02 17.64
CA GLN A 63 -3.75 -21.80 17.60
C GLN A 63 -4.25 -21.63 16.15
N ARG A 64 -5.51 -21.97 15.88
CA ARG A 64 -6.15 -21.70 14.58
C ARG A 64 -6.34 -20.19 14.41
N ASN A 65 -6.42 -19.77 13.15
CA ASN A 65 -6.69 -18.37 12.81
C ASN A 65 -8.07 -17.95 13.37
N ILE A 66 -8.13 -16.82 14.06
CA ILE A 66 -9.35 -16.28 14.67
C ILE A 66 -9.80 -15.10 13.83
N LYS A 67 -11.03 -15.15 13.32
CA LYS A 67 -11.71 -14.03 12.67
C LYS A 67 -12.88 -13.59 13.55
N LEU A 68 -12.92 -12.31 13.90
CA LEU A 68 -13.95 -11.73 14.75
C LEU A 68 -14.74 -10.69 13.96
N ASN A 69 -16.05 -10.68 14.12
CA ASN A 69 -16.94 -9.65 13.61
C ASN A 69 -17.89 -9.22 14.74
N VAL A 70 -17.71 -8.01 15.25
CA VAL A 70 -18.52 -7.45 16.35
C VAL A 70 -19.72 -6.68 15.77
N ASN A 71 -20.85 -6.67 16.49
CA ASN A 71 -22.14 -6.11 16.07
C ASN A 71 -22.74 -6.77 14.81
N ALA A 72 -22.56 -8.09 14.69
CA ALA A 72 -23.04 -8.85 13.53
C ALA A 72 -24.59 -8.91 13.43
N ILE A 73 -25.28 -8.88 14.56
CA ILE A 73 -26.75 -8.93 14.65
C ILE A 73 -27.27 -7.56 15.10
N LYS A 74 -28.00 -6.87 14.21
CA LYS A 74 -28.55 -5.53 14.48
C LYS A 74 -29.74 -5.51 15.45
N THR A 75 -30.41 -6.64 15.66
CA THR A 75 -31.59 -6.76 16.52
C THR A 75 -31.25 -7.08 17.98
N ALA A 76 -30.02 -7.50 18.25
CA ALA A 76 -29.53 -7.74 19.61
C ALA A 76 -28.93 -6.44 20.18
N ASP A 77 -28.97 -6.25 21.50
CA ASP A 77 -28.40 -5.05 22.12
C ASP A 77 -26.88 -5.05 22.05
N ALA A 78 -26.27 -6.25 22.05
CA ALA A 78 -24.90 -6.46 21.61
C ALA A 78 -24.76 -7.82 20.92
N SER A 79 -23.78 -7.97 20.03
CA SER A 79 -23.55 -9.25 19.35
C SER A 79 -22.14 -9.37 18.79
N ALA A 80 -21.71 -10.60 18.52
CA ALA A 80 -20.45 -10.89 17.84
C ALA A 80 -20.51 -12.26 17.15
N VAL A 81 -19.67 -12.44 16.14
CA VAL A 81 -19.43 -13.72 15.46
C VAL A 81 -17.94 -13.99 15.46
N VAL A 82 -17.55 -15.15 15.94
CA VAL A 82 -16.16 -15.62 15.90
C VAL A 82 -16.06 -16.86 15.04
N LYS A 83 -15.01 -16.90 14.22
CA LYS A 83 -14.56 -18.10 13.52
C LYS A 83 -13.15 -18.44 13.98
N CYS A 84 -13.01 -19.48 14.81
CA CYS A 84 -11.74 -20.06 15.26
C CYS A 84 -11.42 -21.28 14.39
N GLY A 85 -10.63 -21.08 13.32
CA GLY A 85 -10.44 -22.09 12.29
C GLY A 85 -11.75 -22.45 11.59
N ASN A 86 -12.26 -23.67 11.79
CA ASN A 86 -13.57 -24.07 11.29
C ASN A 86 -14.68 -23.90 12.35
N THR A 87 -14.34 -23.83 13.64
CA THR A 87 -15.35 -23.62 14.69
C THR A 87 -15.92 -22.21 14.59
N THR A 88 -17.23 -22.09 14.38
CA THR A 88 -17.92 -20.80 14.24
C THR A 88 -19.01 -20.66 15.30
N VAL A 89 -18.98 -19.57 16.07
CA VAL A 89 -19.94 -19.27 17.14
C VAL A 89 -20.47 -17.85 16.95
N VAL A 90 -21.77 -17.69 17.16
CA VAL A 90 -22.47 -16.40 17.15
C VAL A 90 -23.03 -16.15 18.53
N CYS A 91 -22.82 -14.95 19.07
CA CYS A 91 -23.41 -14.52 20.33
C CYS A 91 -24.32 -13.32 20.10
N GLY A 92 -25.51 -13.37 20.69
CA GLY A 92 -26.42 -12.24 20.86
C GLY A 92 -26.67 -11.99 22.34
N ILE A 93 -26.66 -10.72 22.73
CA ILE A 93 -26.96 -10.29 24.10
C ILE A 93 -28.23 -9.44 24.07
N LYS A 94 -29.17 -9.80 24.94
CA LYS A 94 -30.40 -9.05 25.18
C LYS A 94 -30.46 -8.58 26.62
N LEU A 95 -30.77 -7.30 26.81
CA LEU A 95 -30.95 -6.67 28.11
C LEU A 95 -32.43 -6.61 28.48
N GLU A 96 -32.79 -7.14 29.65
CA GLU A 96 -34.14 -7.05 30.20
C GLU A 96 -34.11 -6.59 31.66
N LEU A 97 -35.22 -6.00 32.12
CA LEU A 97 -35.39 -5.61 33.52
C LEU A 97 -36.09 -6.75 34.27
N ALA A 98 -35.52 -7.19 35.39
CA ALA A 98 -36.13 -8.18 36.26
C ALA A 98 -35.95 -7.81 37.74
N LYS A 99 -36.64 -8.55 38.62
CA LYS A 99 -36.40 -8.48 40.05
C LYS A 99 -35.08 -9.21 40.38
N PRO A 100 -34.18 -8.63 41.20
CA PRO A 100 -33.01 -9.33 41.72
C PRO A 100 -33.38 -10.65 42.42
N LYS A 101 -32.43 -11.59 42.50
CA LYS A 101 -32.64 -12.83 43.27
C LYS A 101 -32.78 -12.48 44.76
N ALA A 102 -33.67 -13.18 45.47
CA ALA A 102 -33.91 -12.91 46.89
C ALA A 102 -32.66 -13.09 47.78
N GLU A 103 -31.73 -13.94 47.33
CA GLU A 103 -30.45 -14.23 48.00
C GLU A 103 -29.43 -13.10 47.82
N GLU A 104 -29.53 -12.32 46.73
CA GLU A 104 -28.60 -11.25 46.37
C GLU A 104 -29.38 -10.01 45.87
N PRO A 105 -29.97 -9.22 46.79
CA PRO A 105 -30.90 -8.15 46.42
C PRO A 105 -30.23 -6.92 45.79
N ASP A 106 -28.91 -6.77 45.92
CA ASP A 106 -28.12 -5.61 45.50
C ASP A 106 -27.35 -5.80 44.18
N VAL A 107 -27.60 -6.88 43.45
CA VAL A 107 -26.90 -7.20 42.20
C VAL A 107 -27.86 -7.59 41.07
N GLY A 108 -27.48 -7.31 39.83
CA GLY A 108 -28.08 -7.94 38.66
C GLY A 108 -27.52 -9.33 38.41
N PHE A 109 -27.96 -9.97 37.32
CA PHE A 109 -27.48 -11.31 36.99
C PHE A 109 -27.38 -11.56 35.49
N LEU A 110 -26.50 -12.47 35.11
CA LEU A 110 -26.21 -12.87 33.75
C LEU A 110 -26.68 -14.31 33.54
N ILE A 111 -27.35 -14.57 32.42
CA ILE A 111 -27.80 -15.90 32.02
C ILE A 111 -27.12 -16.23 30.70
N THR A 112 -26.21 -17.21 30.71
CA THR A 112 -25.54 -17.70 29.50
C THR A 112 -26.19 -18.98 29.02
N ASN A 113 -26.54 -19.03 27.74
CA ASN A 113 -27.08 -20.22 27.10
C ASN A 113 -26.25 -20.54 25.85
N VAL A 114 -25.76 -21.77 25.77
CA VAL A 114 -24.98 -22.26 24.61
C VAL A 114 -25.78 -23.33 23.90
N GLU A 115 -26.04 -23.12 22.62
CA GLU A 115 -26.75 -24.05 21.77
C GLU A 115 -25.81 -24.74 20.78
N LEU A 116 -25.79 -26.07 20.83
CA LEU A 116 -25.09 -26.94 19.88
C LEU A 116 -26.13 -27.62 18.99
N LEU A 117 -26.52 -26.94 17.92
CA LEU A 117 -27.57 -27.39 17.01
C LEU A 117 -27.07 -28.51 16.08
N PRO A 118 -27.95 -29.38 15.54
CA PRO A 118 -27.57 -30.38 14.54
C PRO A 118 -26.91 -29.81 13.28
N LEU A 119 -27.08 -28.49 13.04
CA LEU A 119 -26.42 -27.76 11.97
C LEU A 119 -24.90 -27.73 12.12
N CYS A 120 -24.37 -27.65 13.36
CA CYS A 120 -22.94 -27.48 13.59
C CYS A 120 -22.14 -28.79 13.51
N SER A 121 -22.77 -29.94 13.76
CA SER A 121 -22.18 -31.26 13.58
C SER A 121 -23.25 -32.33 13.60
N SER A 122 -23.05 -33.41 12.83
CA SER A 122 -23.90 -34.61 12.88
C SER A 122 -23.86 -35.34 14.22
N LYS A 123 -22.95 -34.95 15.14
CA LYS A 123 -22.88 -35.47 16.52
C LYS A 123 -24.06 -35.01 17.38
N PHE A 124 -24.68 -33.86 17.08
CA PHE A 124 -25.76 -33.28 17.88
C PHE A 124 -27.12 -33.63 17.29
N ARG A 125 -28.08 -33.99 18.16
CA ARG A 125 -29.44 -34.38 17.77
C ARG A 125 -30.44 -33.24 18.02
N PRO A 126 -31.50 -33.11 17.20
CA PRO A 126 -32.57 -32.16 17.47
C PRO A 126 -33.28 -32.50 18.78
N GLY A 127 -33.57 -31.52 19.62
CA GLY A 127 -34.21 -31.72 20.93
C GLY A 127 -33.75 -30.71 21.97
N PRO A 128 -34.00 -30.97 23.27
CA PRO A 128 -33.49 -30.12 24.34
C PRO A 128 -31.96 -30.05 24.33
N PRO A 129 -31.34 -28.99 24.92
CA PRO A 129 -29.90 -28.83 24.95
C PRO A 129 -29.20 -30.09 25.47
N SER A 130 -28.25 -30.60 24.68
CA SER A 130 -27.45 -31.78 25.06
C SER A 130 -26.68 -31.53 26.37
N ASP A 131 -26.33 -32.60 27.09
CA ASP A 131 -25.50 -32.50 28.31
C ASP A 131 -24.21 -31.69 28.06
N HIS A 132 -23.61 -31.84 26.88
CA HIS A 132 -22.42 -31.07 26.51
C HIS A 132 -22.70 -29.56 26.41
N ALA A 133 -23.81 -29.18 25.78
CA ALA A 133 -24.24 -27.78 25.67
C ALA A 133 -24.54 -27.17 27.04
N GLN A 134 -25.16 -27.93 27.95
CA GLN A 134 -25.44 -27.51 29.33
C GLN A 134 -24.14 -27.32 30.13
N VAL A 135 -23.20 -28.27 30.03
CA VAL A 135 -21.90 -28.16 30.69
C VAL A 135 -21.12 -26.94 30.19
N VAL A 136 -21.08 -26.71 28.87
CA VAL A 136 -20.41 -25.55 28.29
C VAL A 136 -21.08 -24.24 28.73
N SER A 137 -22.41 -24.20 28.81
CA SER A 137 -23.15 -23.04 29.31
C SER A 137 -22.77 -22.70 30.75
N ASN A 138 -22.74 -23.69 31.64
CA ASN A 138 -22.37 -23.49 33.05
C ASN A 138 -20.91 -23.05 33.20
N VAL A 139 -20.00 -23.64 32.42
CA VAL A 139 -18.58 -23.29 32.46
C VAL A 139 -18.35 -21.84 32.00
N VAL A 140 -19.00 -21.43 30.92
CA VAL A 140 -18.92 -20.05 30.43
C VAL A 140 -19.50 -19.09 31.48
N SER A 141 -20.64 -19.43 32.09
CA SER A 141 -21.23 -18.66 33.20
C SER A 141 -20.28 -18.50 34.38
N ASP A 142 -19.65 -19.60 34.82
CA ASP A 142 -18.73 -19.61 35.97
C ASP A 142 -17.47 -18.79 35.66
N ILE A 143 -16.90 -18.93 34.45
CA ILE A 143 -15.72 -18.16 34.04
C ILE A 143 -16.02 -16.67 34.04
N VAL A 144 -17.13 -16.26 33.43
CA VAL A 144 -17.52 -14.84 33.35
C VAL A 144 -17.78 -14.27 34.75
N THR A 145 -18.52 -14.99 35.60
CA THR A 145 -18.81 -14.56 36.97
C THR A 145 -17.54 -14.49 37.84
N ASN A 146 -16.70 -15.53 37.83
CA ASN A 146 -15.47 -15.60 38.64
C ASN A 146 -14.41 -14.60 38.18
N SER A 147 -14.41 -14.25 36.90
CA SER A 147 -13.45 -13.29 36.36
C SER A 147 -13.68 -11.84 36.80
N LYS A 148 -14.88 -11.53 37.31
CA LYS A 148 -15.33 -10.17 37.62
C LYS A 148 -15.21 -9.21 36.43
N CYS A 149 -15.35 -9.71 35.20
CA CYS A 149 -15.29 -8.89 33.99
C CYS A 149 -16.49 -7.96 33.82
N ILE A 150 -17.57 -8.20 34.57
CA ILE A 150 -18.73 -7.32 34.74
C ILE A 150 -18.93 -7.16 36.25
N ASP A 151 -19.02 -5.92 36.73
CA ASP A 151 -19.48 -5.68 38.09
C ASP A 151 -21.01 -5.85 38.14
N MET A 152 -21.47 -6.91 38.81
CA MET A 152 -22.90 -7.22 38.92
C MET A 152 -23.66 -6.15 39.72
N LYS A 153 -22.97 -5.31 40.51
CA LYS A 153 -23.58 -4.18 41.22
C LYS A 153 -23.99 -3.06 40.27
N ASP A 154 -23.25 -2.83 39.19
CA ASP A 154 -23.58 -1.83 38.18
C ASP A 154 -24.89 -2.16 37.45
N LEU A 155 -25.28 -3.45 37.46
CA LEU A 155 -26.53 -3.93 36.90
C LEU A 155 -27.73 -3.71 37.85
N CYS A 156 -27.51 -3.39 39.13
CA CYS A 156 -28.59 -3.11 40.07
C CYS A 156 -29.07 -1.66 39.94
N ILE A 157 -30.36 -1.46 39.68
CA ILE A 157 -30.95 -0.12 39.59
C ILE A 157 -31.50 0.29 40.95
N VAL A 158 -32.34 -0.57 41.53
CA VAL A 158 -32.92 -0.38 42.86
C VAL A 158 -32.85 -1.71 43.61
N PRO A 159 -32.13 -1.76 44.75
CA PRO A 159 -32.02 -2.99 45.54
C PRO A 159 -33.37 -3.60 45.89
N ASP A 160 -33.49 -4.92 45.78
CA ASP A 160 -34.69 -5.74 46.02
C ASP A 160 -35.92 -5.41 45.15
N LYS A 161 -35.80 -4.50 44.17
CA LYS A 161 -36.91 -4.13 43.28
C LYS A 161 -36.62 -4.33 41.81
N LEU A 162 -35.46 -3.87 41.34
CA LEU A 162 -35.20 -3.80 39.90
C LEU A 162 -33.69 -3.87 39.59
N SER A 163 -33.32 -4.82 38.73
CA SER A 163 -31.98 -4.97 38.18
C SER A 163 -32.02 -5.35 36.70
N TRP A 164 -30.93 -5.09 35.99
CA TRP A 164 -30.70 -5.60 34.65
C TRP A 164 -30.37 -7.09 34.69
N VAL A 165 -30.92 -7.81 33.71
CA VAL A 165 -30.59 -9.20 33.38
C VAL A 165 -30.02 -9.23 31.98
N LEU A 166 -28.86 -9.84 31.84
CA LEU A 166 -28.19 -10.01 30.54
C LEU A 166 -28.40 -11.45 30.08
N TYR A 167 -29.26 -11.64 29.07
CA TYR A 167 -29.40 -12.91 28.37
C TYR A 167 -28.35 -13.00 27.28
N CYS A 168 -27.42 -13.93 27.44
CA CYS A 168 -26.28 -14.15 26.54
C CYS A 168 -26.47 -15.48 25.82
N ASP A 169 -27.07 -15.43 24.64
CA ASP A 169 -27.31 -16.59 23.81
C ASP A 169 -26.16 -16.78 22.83
N MET A 170 -25.56 -17.96 22.85
CA MET A 170 -24.44 -18.35 22.00
C MET A 170 -24.81 -19.58 21.18
N VAL A 171 -24.84 -19.45 19.86
CA VAL A 171 -25.17 -20.53 18.94
C VAL A 171 -23.93 -20.95 18.16
N CYS A 172 -23.55 -22.21 18.27
CA CYS A 172 -22.49 -22.79 17.44
C CYS A 172 -23.06 -23.13 16.06
N LEU A 173 -22.44 -22.61 15.00
CA LEU A 173 -22.83 -22.83 13.60
C LEU A 173 -22.02 -23.93 12.92
N ASP A 174 -20.75 -24.09 13.30
CA ASP A 174 -19.84 -25.11 12.79
C ASP A 174 -18.95 -25.56 13.95
N TYR A 175 -18.89 -26.86 14.21
CA TYR A 175 -18.20 -27.44 15.37
C TYR A 175 -16.99 -28.26 14.91
N ASP A 176 -15.81 -27.72 15.15
CA ASP A 176 -14.52 -28.38 14.93
C ASP A 176 -13.65 -28.31 16.20
N GLY A 177 -14.26 -28.41 17.38
CA GLY A 177 -13.59 -28.44 18.67
C GLY A 177 -13.18 -27.08 19.25
N SER A 178 -12.73 -27.09 20.51
CA SER A 178 -12.42 -25.89 21.34
C SER A 178 -13.58 -24.90 21.42
N VAL A 179 -14.81 -25.41 21.57
CA VAL A 179 -16.04 -24.60 21.56
C VAL A 179 -16.11 -23.60 22.72
N VAL A 180 -15.57 -23.95 23.89
CA VAL A 180 -15.56 -23.06 25.07
C VAL A 180 -14.76 -21.79 24.79
N ASP A 181 -13.59 -21.91 24.15
CA ASP A 181 -12.78 -20.77 23.74
C ASP A 181 -13.53 -19.89 22.75
N ALA A 182 -14.16 -20.49 21.74
CA ALA A 182 -14.96 -19.75 20.78
C ALA A 182 -16.13 -19.01 21.45
N CYS A 183 -16.84 -19.66 22.39
CA CYS A 183 -17.92 -19.04 23.18
C CYS A 183 -17.42 -17.87 24.03
N LEU A 184 -16.32 -18.04 24.75
CA LEU A 184 -15.74 -16.98 25.59
C LEU A 184 -15.26 -15.80 24.76
N ILE A 185 -14.53 -16.03 23.66
CA ILE A 185 -14.08 -14.96 22.77
C ILE A 185 -15.29 -14.22 22.21
N THR A 186 -16.32 -14.94 21.76
CA THR A 186 -17.51 -14.32 21.19
C THR A 186 -18.28 -13.51 22.23
N LEU A 187 -18.52 -14.08 23.43
CA LEU A 187 -19.25 -13.43 24.51
C LEU A 187 -18.53 -12.17 25.01
N MET A 188 -17.22 -12.26 25.25
CA MET A 188 -16.42 -11.11 25.67
C MET A 188 -16.36 -10.03 24.59
N SER A 189 -16.31 -10.43 23.32
CA SER A 189 -16.37 -9.48 22.19
C SER A 189 -17.74 -8.81 22.07
N SER A 190 -18.82 -9.53 22.37
CA SER A 190 -20.18 -8.96 22.43
C SER A 190 -20.35 -7.97 23.59
N LEU A 191 -19.84 -8.28 24.78
CA LEU A 191 -20.05 -7.48 25.99
C LEU A 191 -19.34 -6.11 25.99
N LYS A 192 -18.46 -5.82 25.02
CA LYS A 192 -17.62 -4.61 24.98
C LYS A 192 -16.90 -4.30 26.32
N SER A 193 -16.73 -5.29 27.21
CA SER A 193 -15.97 -5.11 28.44
C SER A 193 -14.48 -5.12 28.11
N HIS A 194 -13.87 -3.97 28.31
CA HIS A 194 -12.57 -3.54 27.81
C HIS A 194 -11.36 -4.30 28.36
N GLN A 195 -11.53 -5.38 29.13
CA GLN A 195 -10.45 -5.75 30.05
C GLN A 195 -10.02 -7.21 30.16
N ASP A 196 -10.82 -8.22 29.82
CA ASP A 196 -10.51 -9.55 30.34
C ASP A 196 -10.67 -10.61 29.25
N THR A 197 -9.58 -11.32 28.89
CA THR A 197 -9.65 -12.40 27.87
C THR A 197 -9.01 -13.67 28.41
N PHE A 198 -9.83 -14.71 28.52
CA PHE A 198 -9.45 -16.03 29.00
C PHE A 198 -8.79 -16.84 27.87
N THR A 199 -7.79 -17.64 28.22
CA THR A 199 -7.25 -18.67 27.33
C THR A 199 -7.52 -20.01 27.98
N CYS A 200 -8.24 -20.93 27.32
CA CYS A 200 -8.34 -22.30 27.79
C CYS A 200 -7.24 -23.14 27.14
N ALA A 201 -6.66 -24.06 27.90
CA ALA A 201 -5.80 -25.10 27.36
C ALA A 201 -6.58 -26.42 27.36
N TRP A 202 -6.22 -27.36 26.48
CA TRP A 202 -6.85 -28.67 26.44
C TRP A 202 -5.88 -29.76 26.84
N PHE A 203 -6.45 -30.82 27.38
CA PHE A 203 -5.75 -32.06 27.61
C PHE A 203 -6.61 -33.18 27.11
N THR A 204 -5.95 -34.28 26.78
CA THR A 204 -6.60 -35.57 26.70
C THR A 204 -5.49 -36.64 26.59
N HIS A 205 -5.69 -37.82 27.19
CA HIS A 205 -4.64 -38.82 27.41
C HIS A 205 -4.74 -39.95 26.38
N CYS A 206 -3.70 -40.10 25.55
CA CYS A 206 -3.30 -41.41 25.04
C CYS A 206 -1.77 -41.49 24.85
N TYR A 207 -1.15 -42.45 25.54
CA TYR A 207 0.21 -42.99 25.42
C TYR A 207 1.46 -42.11 25.65
N LYS A 208 1.41 -40.76 25.68
CA LYS A 208 2.65 -39.93 25.88
C LYS A 208 2.55 -38.58 26.61
N SER A 209 1.45 -38.21 27.27
CA SER A 209 1.35 -36.95 28.06
C SER A 209 1.65 -35.67 27.25
N VAL A 210 0.97 -35.47 26.12
CA VAL A 210 1.15 -34.29 25.25
C VAL A 210 0.06 -33.25 25.51
N THR A 211 0.45 -31.98 25.66
CA THR A 211 -0.46 -30.84 25.85
C THR A 211 -0.79 -30.20 24.50
N LEU A 212 -2.07 -30.07 24.15
CA LEU A 212 -2.51 -29.44 22.89
C LEU A 212 -3.29 -28.16 23.17
N THR A 213 -3.00 -27.10 22.43
CA THR A 213 -3.76 -25.84 22.50
C THR A 213 -4.63 -25.63 21.27
N ASP A 214 -5.82 -25.04 21.46
CA ASP A 214 -6.90 -24.96 20.47
C ASP A 214 -7.02 -26.22 19.55
N PRO A 215 -7.35 -27.35 20.15
CA PRO A 215 -7.53 -28.60 19.43
C PRO A 215 -8.86 -28.77 18.69
N THR A 216 -8.77 -29.58 17.63
CA THR A 216 -9.84 -29.90 16.69
C THR A 216 -10.78 -30.95 17.26
N ALA A 217 -11.99 -31.07 16.71
CA ALA A 217 -12.96 -32.09 17.16
C ALA A 217 -12.41 -33.52 17.01
N TYR A 218 -11.52 -33.75 16.04
CA TYR A 218 -10.82 -35.03 15.88
C TYR A 218 -9.80 -35.27 17.01
N GLU A 219 -9.05 -34.23 17.37
CA GLU A 219 -8.09 -34.28 18.47
C GLU A 219 -8.78 -34.44 19.83
N GLU A 220 -10.02 -33.96 20.04
CA GLU A 220 -10.82 -34.30 21.25
C GLU A 220 -11.00 -35.80 21.35
N GLU A 221 -11.48 -36.36 20.24
CA GLU A 221 -12.01 -37.71 20.17
C GLU A 221 -10.89 -38.75 20.35
N MET A 222 -9.73 -38.51 19.75
CA MET A 222 -8.55 -39.41 19.85
C MET A 222 -8.00 -39.55 21.26
N CYS A 223 -8.45 -38.67 22.13
CA CYS A 223 -7.70 -38.29 23.30
C CYS A 223 -8.58 -38.58 24.56
N GLY A 224 -9.82 -39.07 24.34
CA GLY A 224 -10.78 -39.47 25.37
C GLY A 224 -12.14 -38.77 25.24
N GLY A 225 -12.33 -37.98 24.18
CA GLY A 225 -13.50 -37.14 23.97
C GLY A 225 -13.52 -35.94 24.91
N VAL A 226 -14.72 -35.51 25.29
CA VAL A 226 -14.94 -34.41 26.27
C VAL A 226 -14.26 -34.71 27.62
N GLY A 227 -13.97 -35.98 27.88
CA GLY A 227 -13.54 -36.53 29.15
C GLY A 227 -12.03 -36.48 29.44
N ALA A 228 -11.22 -35.53 28.99
CA ALA A 228 -9.94 -35.28 29.68
C ALA A 228 -9.44 -33.83 29.58
N ASN A 229 -10.36 -32.87 29.46
CA ASN A 229 -10.04 -31.47 29.19
C ASN A 229 -9.81 -30.68 30.50
N LEU A 230 -8.66 -30.02 30.68
CA LEU A 230 -8.43 -29.06 31.80
C LEU A 230 -8.31 -27.63 31.27
N ILE A 231 -9.35 -26.84 31.47
CA ILE A 231 -9.41 -25.43 31.09
C ILE A 231 -8.86 -24.57 32.24
N ALA A 232 -7.76 -23.86 32.03
CA ALA A 232 -7.20 -22.91 33.00
C ALA A 232 -7.34 -21.47 32.51
N CYS A 233 -8.31 -20.73 33.03
CA CYS A 233 -8.62 -19.36 32.59
C CYS A 233 -7.79 -18.33 33.38
N TRP A 234 -7.13 -17.40 32.69
CA TRP A 234 -6.40 -16.29 33.30
C TRP A 234 -6.94 -14.93 32.87
N ASN A 235 -6.98 -13.99 33.80
CA ASN A 235 -7.35 -12.60 33.57
C ASN A 235 -6.40 -11.67 34.35
N LYS A 236 -5.70 -10.74 33.70
CA LYS A 236 -4.77 -9.77 34.33
C LYS A 236 -3.78 -10.39 35.35
N GLY A 237 -3.32 -11.61 35.10
CA GLY A 237 -2.43 -12.29 36.03
C GLY A 237 -3.12 -13.01 37.21
N GLN A 238 -4.45 -13.11 37.22
CA GLN A 238 -5.24 -13.90 38.17
C GLN A 238 -5.86 -15.13 37.48
N LEU A 239 -5.90 -16.24 38.20
CA LEU A 239 -6.54 -17.49 37.76
C LEU A 239 -8.05 -17.41 38.02
N CYS A 240 -8.87 -17.41 36.97
CA CYS A 240 -10.32 -17.27 37.02
C CYS A 240 -11.05 -18.61 37.19
N GLY A 241 -10.40 -19.72 36.87
CA GLY A 241 -10.97 -21.05 37.08
C GLY A 241 -10.13 -22.15 36.44
N VAL A 242 -10.22 -23.34 37.01
CA VAL A 242 -9.63 -24.57 36.48
C VAL A 242 -10.74 -25.61 36.37
N PHE A 243 -11.14 -25.97 35.15
CA PHE A 243 -12.26 -26.89 34.91
C PHE A 243 -11.75 -28.17 34.29
N LYS A 244 -11.93 -29.30 34.98
CA LYS A 244 -11.62 -30.63 34.46
C LYS A 244 -12.89 -31.36 34.03
N PHE A 245 -12.99 -31.73 32.77
CA PHE A 245 -14.10 -32.52 32.23
C PHE A 245 -13.66 -33.98 32.14
N GLY A 246 -14.10 -34.81 33.08
CA GLY A 246 -13.85 -36.27 33.07
C GLY A 246 -12.38 -36.70 33.00
N GLY A 247 -12.14 -38.00 32.83
CA GLY A 247 -10.83 -38.56 32.45
C GLY A 247 -9.91 -39.00 33.57
N SER A 248 -8.79 -39.60 33.16
CA SER A 248 -7.71 -40.01 34.06
C SER A 248 -7.10 -38.82 34.79
N ASN A 249 -6.50 -39.06 35.96
CA ASN A 249 -5.82 -38.02 36.73
C ASN A 249 -4.63 -37.45 35.96
N LEU A 250 -4.50 -36.12 35.98
CA LEU A 250 -3.36 -35.43 35.39
C LEU A 250 -2.17 -35.52 36.37
N SER A 251 -0.94 -35.62 35.85
CA SER A 251 0.25 -35.48 36.69
C SER A 251 0.51 -34.02 37.04
N THR A 252 1.04 -33.75 38.24
CA THR A 252 1.34 -32.41 38.75
C THR A 252 2.27 -31.59 37.84
N GLU A 253 3.13 -32.24 37.07
CA GLU A 253 4.05 -31.59 36.12
C GLU A 253 3.28 -30.97 34.93
N ASN A 254 2.37 -31.73 34.34
CA ASN A 254 1.50 -31.29 33.24
C ASN A 254 0.53 -30.18 33.68
N GLU A 255 0.03 -30.22 34.92
CA GLU A 255 -0.81 -29.14 35.47
C GLU A 255 -0.04 -27.82 35.49
N LYS A 256 1.21 -27.84 35.97
CA LYS A 256 2.06 -26.64 36.03
C LYS A 256 2.41 -26.10 34.64
N GLU A 257 2.74 -26.99 33.70
CA GLU A 257 3.07 -26.60 32.32
C GLU A 257 1.90 -25.86 31.66
N THR A 258 0.68 -26.38 31.85
CA THR A 258 -0.51 -25.75 31.27
C THR A 258 -0.88 -24.43 31.91
N LEU A 259 -0.74 -24.29 33.24
CA LEU A 259 -0.90 -22.97 33.87
C LEU A 259 0.13 -21.96 33.33
N ALA A 260 1.36 -22.37 33.06
CA ALA A 260 2.39 -21.50 32.47
C ALA A 260 2.05 -21.10 31.03
N LEU A 261 1.60 -22.05 30.20
CA LEU A 261 1.16 -21.80 28.82
C LEU A 261 -0.05 -20.84 28.76
N ALA A 262 -1.06 -21.05 29.60
CA ALA A 262 -2.23 -20.17 29.68
C ALA A 262 -1.83 -18.72 30.04
N LYS A 263 -0.92 -18.56 31.02
CA LYS A 263 -0.38 -17.25 31.42
C LYS A 263 0.48 -16.58 30.34
N GLN A 264 1.24 -17.34 29.56
CA GLN A 264 2.03 -16.80 28.45
C GLN A 264 1.11 -16.31 27.32
N LYS A 265 0.02 -17.04 27.04
CA LYS A 265 -0.93 -16.72 25.98
C LYS A 265 -1.81 -15.51 26.30
N SER A 266 -2.22 -15.30 27.54
CA SER A 266 -2.98 -14.10 27.93
C SER A 266 -2.24 -12.80 27.53
N LYS A 267 -0.91 -12.78 27.69
CA LYS A 267 -0.04 -11.66 27.29
C LYS A 267 0.05 -11.44 25.76
N LEU A 268 -0.16 -12.49 24.98
CA LEU A 268 -0.10 -12.45 23.51
C LEU A 268 -1.39 -11.84 22.93
N VAL A 269 -2.54 -12.11 23.57
CA VAL A 269 -3.84 -11.50 23.24
C VAL A 269 -3.91 -10.04 23.69
N GLU A 270 -3.28 -9.69 24.82
CA GLU A 270 -3.10 -8.28 25.22
C GLU A 270 -2.35 -7.47 24.15
N LYS A 271 -1.35 -8.05 23.47
CA LYS A 271 -0.65 -7.40 22.35
C LYS A 271 -1.54 -7.16 21.12
N LEU A 272 -2.57 -7.98 20.89
CA LEU A 272 -3.53 -7.80 19.79
C LEU A 272 -4.52 -6.65 20.05
N LYS A 273 -4.61 -6.15 21.29
CA LYS A 273 -5.57 -5.11 21.72
C LYS A 273 -4.93 -3.74 22.03
N MET A 274 -3.65 -3.54 21.74
CA MET A 274 -3.05 -2.21 21.87
C MET A 274 -3.55 -1.31 20.73
N SER A 275 -3.99 -0.08 21.06
CA SER A 275 -4.17 0.98 20.08
C SER A 275 -2.93 1.04 19.19
N PRO A 276 -3.09 1.08 17.86
CA PRO A 276 -1.96 0.95 16.96
C PRO A 276 -0.96 2.08 17.24
N ARG A 277 0.34 1.77 17.14
CA ARG A 277 1.34 2.83 17.26
C ARG A 277 1.13 3.82 16.13
N LEU A 278 1.28 5.11 16.41
CA LEU A 278 1.08 6.14 15.39
C LEU A 278 2.42 6.66 14.87
N LYS A 279 2.62 6.59 13.56
CA LYS A 279 3.68 7.30 12.86
C LYS A 279 3.08 8.25 11.84
N ILE A 280 3.66 9.44 11.71
CA ILE A 280 3.24 10.43 10.72
C ILE A 280 4.45 10.78 9.86
N SER A 281 4.29 10.68 8.54
CA SER A 281 5.32 11.08 7.59
C SER A 281 5.67 12.56 7.74
N LYS A 282 6.96 12.89 7.69
CA LYS A 282 7.43 14.28 7.70
C LYS A 282 6.76 15.14 6.62
N TYR A 283 6.47 14.58 5.45
CA TYR A 283 5.77 15.27 4.36
C TYR A 283 4.38 15.77 4.80
N VAL A 284 3.65 14.98 5.58
CA VAL A 284 2.33 15.36 6.11
C VAL A 284 2.49 16.46 7.15
N ILE A 285 3.43 16.35 8.08
CA ILE A 285 3.70 17.37 9.11
C ILE A 285 4.09 18.71 8.47
N GLU A 286 4.99 18.71 7.47
CA GLU A 286 5.41 19.91 6.76
C GLU A 286 4.29 20.55 5.94
N ARG A 287 3.34 19.76 5.43
CA ARG A 287 2.16 20.29 4.75
C ARG A 287 1.17 20.89 5.74
N LEU A 288 0.90 20.21 6.86
CA LEU A 288 0.04 20.72 7.93
C LEU A 288 0.54 22.05 8.48
N SER A 289 1.86 22.22 8.63
CA SER A 289 2.43 23.47 9.16
C SER A 289 2.36 24.66 8.19
N LYS A 290 2.17 24.42 6.89
CA LYS A 290 2.07 25.46 5.84
C LYS A 290 0.63 25.89 5.55
N ILE A 291 -0.36 25.18 6.07
CA ILE A 291 -1.77 25.50 5.84
C ILE A 291 -2.17 26.60 6.82
N ASP A 292 -2.51 27.77 6.28
CA ASP A 292 -3.05 28.91 7.02
C ASP A 292 -4.54 29.04 6.70
N THR A 293 -5.41 28.35 7.46
CA THR A 293 -6.87 28.39 7.23
C THR A 293 -7.63 28.52 8.54
N ASN A 294 -8.68 29.35 8.56
CA ASN A 294 -9.49 29.59 9.76
C ASN A 294 -10.55 28.50 9.99
N GLU A 295 -11.06 27.81 8.96
CA GLU A 295 -12.05 26.72 9.08
C GLU A 295 -11.95 25.74 7.90
N THR A 296 -11.10 24.71 8.00
CA THR A 296 -11.12 23.57 7.07
C THR A 296 -11.06 22.25 7.82
N THR A 297 -11.58 21.19 7.23
CA THR A 297 -11.36 19.81 7.66
C THR A 297 -10.59 19.10 6.56
N GLY A 298 -9.69 18.20 6.93
CA GLY A 298 -8.95 17.38 5.97
C GLY A 298 -9.12 15.89 6.24
N CYS A 299 -8.88 15.08 5.21
CA CYS A 299 -8.80 13.64 5.33
C CYS A 299 -7.35 13.19 5.43
N LEU A 300 -7.10 12.19 6.27
CA LEU A 300 -5.79 11.57 6.46
C LEU A 300 -5.77 10.22 5.77
N TYR A 301 -4.69 9.94 5.06
CA TYR A 301 -4.49 8.69 4.34
C TYR A 301 -3.24 7.98 4.84
N GLY A 302 -3.33 6.68 5.03
CA GLY A 302 -2.28 5.89 5.65
C GLY A 302 -2.39 4.41 5.35
N LEU A 303 -1.44 3.66 5.88
CA LEU A 303 -1.39 2.20 5.77
C LEU A 303 -1.06 1.60 7.15
N MET A 304 -1.43 0.34 7.35
CA MET A 304 -1.14 -0.43 8.55
C MET A 304 0.00 -1.42 8.29
N TYR A 305 1.01 -1.44 9.17
CA TYR A 305 2.08 -2.46 9.16
C TYR A 305 2.55 -2.69 10.59
N ASP A 306 2.88 -3.93 10.98
CA ASP A 306 3.42 -4.27 12.31
C ASP A 306 2.68 -3.57 13.49
N SER A 307 1.34 -3.59 13.46
CA SER A 307 0.46 -2.91 14.45
C SER A 307 0.72 -1.39 14.59
N THR A 308 1.24 -0.76 13.54
CA THR A 308 1.54 0.66 13.44
C THR A 308 0.72 1.27 12.31
N LEU A 309 -0.04 2.33 12.62
CA LEU A 309 -0.68 3.17 11.63
C LEU A 309 0.32 4.23 11.16
N LEU A 310 0.67 4.20 9.88
CA LEU A 310 1.50 5.23 9.26
C LEU A 310 0.64 6.14 8.37
N VAL A 311 0.59 7.41 8.73
CA VAL A 311 -0.05 8.46 7.93
C VAL A 311 0.96 8.97 6.90
N VAL A 312 0.63 8.83 5.62
CA VAL A 312 1.49 9.24 4.49
C VAL A 312 0.87 10.34 3.65
N GLY A 313 -0.45 10.49 3.66
CA GLY A 313 -1.19 11.42 2.81
C GLY A 313 -2.15 12.32 3.59
N LEU A 314 -2.48 13.44 2.98
CA LEU A 314 -3.40 14.46 3.48
C LEU A 314 -4.15 15.07 2.30
N SER A 315 -5.47 15.26 2.44
CA SER A 315 -6.28 16.15 1.59
C SER A 315 -7.07 17.16 2.42
N LEU A 316 -7.36 18.31 1.81
CA LEU A 316 -8.29 19.32 2.31
C LEU A 316 -9.66 19.07 1.68
N GLU A 317 -10.71 19.11 2.50
CA GLU A 317 -12.09 18.99 2.02
C GLU A 317 -12.79 20.35 2.15
N PHE A 318 -13.24 20.88 1.01
CA PHE A 318 -14.03 22.09 0.92
C PHE A 318 -15.50 21.68 0.79
N PHE A 319 -16.25 21.70 1.90
CA PHE A 319 -17.62 21.18 1.94
C PHE A 319 -18.68 22.09 1.29
N GLU A 320 -18.29 22.89 0.30
CA GLU A 320 -19.20 23.71 -0.51
C GLU A 320 -19.94 22.86 -1.56
N ASP A 321 -19.37 21.73 -1.98
CA ASP A 321 -19.97 20.76 -2.91
C ASP A 321 -20.36 19.46 -2.20
N GLU A 322 -21.61 18.98 -2.34
CA GLU A 322 -22.16 17.75 -1.72
C GLU A 322 -21.50 16.42 -2.18
N LYS A 323 -20.31 16.45 -2.78
CA LYS A 323 -19.64 15.27 -3.33
C LYS A 323 -18.60 14.73 -2.34
N ASN A 324 -18.61 13.42 -2.10
CA ASN A 324 -17.60 12.67 -1.34
C ASN A 324 -16.24 12.67 -2.07
N THR A 325 -15.55 13.81 -2.12
CA THR A 325 -14.34 13.99 -2.96
C THR A 325 -13.15 13.16 -2.49
N TYR A 326 -13.02 12.94 -1.18
CA TYR A 326 -12.01 12.04 -0.60
C TYR A 326 -12.06 10.61 -1.17
N ARG A 327 -13.24 10.07 -1.48
CA ARG A 327 -13.38 8.73 -2.08
C ARG A 327 -12.86 8.68 -3.52
N GLN A 328 -12.98 9.78 -4.25
CA GLN A 328 -12.41 9.88 -5.59
C GLN A 328 -10.89 9.97 -5.50
N LEU A 329 -10.36 10.83 -4.60
CA LEU A 329 -8.93 10.96 -4.38
C LEU A 329 -8.27 9.64 -3.98
N LEU A 330 -8.93 8.82 -3.15
CA LEU A 330 -8.44 7.51 -2.74
C LEU A 330 -8.10 6.59 -3.93
N LEU A 331 -8.86 6.68 -5.04
CA LEU A 331 -8.57 5.90 -6.25
C LEU A 331 -7.27 6.34 -6.94
N HIS A 332 -6.86 7.59 -6.76
CA HIS A 332 -5.62 8.16 -7.29
C HIS A 332 -4.39 7.82 -6.43
N LEU A 333 -4.58 7.39 -5.18
CA LEU A 333 -3.50 6.97 -4.29
C LEU A 333 -3.05 5.53 -4.62
N PRO A 334 -1.75 5.20 -4.40
CA PRO A 334 -1.27 3.82 -4.43
C PRO A 334 -2.14 2.90 -3.57
N ALA A 335 -2.33 1.65 -4.01
CA ALA A 335 -2.99 0.63 -3.19
C ALA A 335 -2.22 0.41 -1.87
N GLU A 336 -2.92 -0.12 -0.85
CA GLU A 336 -2.59 -0.12 0.59
C GLU A 336 -2.74 1.23 1.30
N ILE A 337 -2.66 2.35 0.59
CA ILE A 337 -2.99 3.65 1.19
C ILE A 337 -4.50 3.80 1.23
N GLU A 338 -5.05 3.82 2.45
CA GLU A 338 -6.47 3.93 2.76
C GLU A 338 -6.79 5.19 3.57
N LEU A 339 -8.06 5.56 3.61
CA LEU A 339 -8.57 6.57 4.53
C LEU A 339 -8.38 6.06 5.97
N CYS A 340 -7.64 6.80 6.79
CA CYS A 340 -7.34 6.40 8.17
C CYS A 340 -7.86 7.38 9.23
N GLY A 341 -8.28 8.58 8.84
CA GLY A 341 -8.71 9.57 9.81
C GLY A 341 -9.04 10.94 9.23
N VAL A 342 -9.24 11.89 10.13
CA VAL A 342 -9.62 13.27 9.86
C VAL A 342 -8.69 14.24 10.59
N VAL A 343 -8.41 15.39 10.00
CA VAL A 343 -7.74 16.53 10.66
C VAL A 343 -8.67 17.74 10.73
N LYS A 344 -8.67 18.41 11.88
CA LYS A 344 -9.42 19.65 12.13
C LYS A 344 -8.46 20.77 12.53
N PHE A 345 -8.57 21.91 11.86
CA PHE A 345 -7.77 23.10 12.13
C PHE A 345 -8.45 24.04 13.15
N THR A 346 -8.99 23.49 14.25
CA THR A 346 -9.61 24.28 15.32
C THR A 346 -9.29 23.67 16.69
N GLY A 347 -9.22 24.49 17.74
CA GLY A 347 -8.90 24.02 19.11
C GLY A 347 -10.03 23.24 19.82
N SER A 348 -11.15 22.93 19.14
CA SER A 348 -12.29 22.24 19.73
C SER A 348 -12.36 20.78 19.31
N LEU A 349 -12.55 19.88 20.29
CA LEU A 349 -12.83 18.45 20.11
C LEU A 349 -14.28 18.17 19.65
N SER A 350 -15.10 19.19 19.37
CA SER A 350 -16.48 18.99 18.93
C SER A 350 -16.54 18.35 17.53
N ILE A 351 -17.10 17.14 17.48
CA ILE A 351 -17.40 16.43 16.24
C ILE A 351 -18.69 17.01 15.65
N GLU A 352 -18.56 17.82 14.60
CA GLU A 352 -19.69 18.18 13.75
C GLU A 352 -20.14 16.96 12.91
N SER A 353 -21.32 17.02 12.31
CA SER A 353 -21.90 15.89 11.55
C SER A 353 -20.99 15.37 10.43
N LYS A 354 -20.21 16.26 9.78
CA LYS A 354 -19.39 15.95 8.61
C LYS A 354 -18.12 15.13 8.94
N PRO A 355 -17.24 15.52 9.88
CA PRO A 355 -16.14 14.66 10.33
C PRO A 355 -16.61 13.28 10.78
N LYS A 356 -17.78 13.18 11.44
CA LYS A 356 -18.33 11.91 11.88
C LYS A 356 -18.66 10.98 10.71
N GLU A 357 -19.24 11.52 9.64
CA GLU A 357 -19.54 10.76 8.42
C GLU A 357 -18.25 10.22 7.77
N ILE A 358 -17.19 11.04 7.70
CA ILE A 358 -15.90 10.59 7.14
C ILE A 358 -15.30 9.47 7.99
N LEU A 359 -15.30 9.61 9.33
CA LEU A 359 -14.76 8.60 10.24
C LEU A 359 -15.51 7.27 10.17
N GLN A 360 -16.81 7.28 9.84
CA GLN A 360 -17.59 6.05 9.60
C GLN A 360 -17.19 5.29 8.32
N ASN A 361 -16.42 5.92 7.43
CA ASN A 361 -15.92 5.31 6.19
C ASN A 361 -14.46 4.86 6.30
N VAL A 362 -13.87 4.88 7.50
CA VAL A 362 -12.52 4.38 7.76
C VAL A 362 -12.59 2.86 7.95
N ASP A 363 -12.02 2.11 7.02
CA ASP A 363 -12.03 0.64 7.03
C ASP A 363 -10.69 0.02 7.48
N ILE A 364 -9.62 0.81 7.54
CA ILE A 364 -8.26 0.29 7.82
C ILE A 364 -7.99 0.03 9.31
N THR A 365 -8.77 0.64 10.21
CA THR A 365 -8.60 0.53 11.66
C THR A 365 -9.95 0.68 12.35
N ASP A 366 -10.18 -0.11 13.40
CA ASP A 366 -11.36 0.03 14.27
C ASP A 366 -11.34 1.33 15.09
N ASN A 367 -10.17 1.95 15.20
CA ASN A 367 -9.94 3.20 15.92
C ASN A 367 -9.48 4.28 14.93
N PRO A 368 -10.40 5.01 14.28
CA PRO A 368 -10.07 6.09 13.37
C PRO A 368 -9.22 7.18 14.02
N LEU A 369 -8.29 7.74 13.25
CA LEU A 369 -7.41 8.81 13.72
C LEU A 369 -8.10 10.18 13.62
N PHE A 370 -7.92 11.00 14.64
CA PHE A 370 -8.39 12.39 14.68
C PHE A 370 -7.25 13.33 15.10
N ILE A 371 -6.82 14.19 14.19
CA ILE A 371 -5.77 15.18 14.45
C ILE A 371 -6.40 16.55 14.67
N ILE A 372 -5.97 17.24 15.71
CA ILE A 372 -6.33 18.62 16.01
C ILE A 372 -5.10 19.49 15.87
N ILE A 373 -5.26 20.60 15.16
CA ILE A 373 -4.23 21.64 15.03
C ILE A 373 -4.80 22.93 15.61
N ASN A 374 -4.11 23.46 16.63
CA ASN A 374 -4.51 24.72 17.25
C ASN A 374 -3.98 25.94 16.45
N ASN A 375 -4.35 27.15 16.85
CA ASN A 375 -3.89 28.39 16.20
C ASN A 375 -2.36 28.60 16.31
N GLU A 376 -1.70 27.94 17.26
CA GLU A 376 -0.23 27.96 17.44
C GLU A 376 0.48 26.88 16.60
N LYS A 377 -0.26 26.14 15.75
CA LYS A 377 0.21 25.01 14.93
C LYS A 377 0.75 23.82 15.73
N ASP A 378 0.32 23.68 16.98
CA ASP A 378 0.55 22.49 17.79
C ASP A 378 -0.36 21.35 17.34
N ILE A 379 0.22 20.17 17.12
CA ILE A 379 -0.45 19.01 16.52
C ILE A 379 -0.72 17.98 17.61
N LYS A 380 -2.01 17.71 17.87
CA LYS A 380 -2.44 16.68 18.81
C LYS A 380 -3.20 15.58 18.10
N ALA A 381 -2.75 14.34 18.26
CA ALA A 381 -3.37 13.17 17.66
C ALA A 381 -4.20 12.41 18.70
N HIS A 382 -5.39 11.96 18.29
CA HIS A 382 -6.30 11.20 19.13
C HIS A 382 -6.86 10.03 18.34
N PHE A 383 -6.96 8.85 18.95
CA PHE A 383 -7.76 7.77 18.40
C PHE A 383 -9.20 7.89 18.88
N LEU A 384 -10.16 7.63 18.00
CA LEU A 384 -11.57 7.53 18.36
C LEU A 384 -11.85 6.10 18.82
N VAL A 385 -11.81 5.88 20.13
CA VAL A 385 -12.04 4.59 20.79
C VAL A 385 -13.39 4.65 21.49
N HIS A 386 -14.37 3.87 21.02
CA HIS A 386 -15.75 3.86 21.58
C HIS A 386 -16.41 5.24 21.64
N ASP A 387 -16.34 6.01 20.54
CA ASP A 387 -16.83 7.40 20.46
C ASP A 387 -16.17 8.38 21.45
N LYS A 388 -15.05 8.00 22.08
CA LYS A 388 -14.23 8.85 22.94
C LYS A 388 -12.86 9.08 22.32
N PHE A 389 -12.33 10.29 22.50
CA PHE A 389 -10.99 10.64 22.05
C PHE A 389 -9.94 10.22 23.07
N GLU A 390 -9.01 9.37 22.66
CA GLU A 390 -7.83 8.99 23.43
C GLU A 390 -6.58 9.63 22.81
N GLU A 391 -5.98 10.58 23.52
CA GLU A 391 -4.74 11.25 23.06
C GLU A 391 -3.61 10.22 22.90
N THR A 392 -2.95 10.26 21.75
CA THR A 392 -1.94 9.26 21.36
C THR A 392 -0.67 9.96 20.89
N PRO A 393 0.50 9.60 21.46
CA PRO A 393 1.78 10.13 20.97
C PRO A 393 2.10 9.55 19.58
N PHE A 394 2.70 10.37 18.72
CA PHE A 394 3.15 9.95 17.40
C PHE A 394 4.65 10.17 17.19
N GLU A 395 5.24 9.33 16.36
CA GLU A 395 6.62 9.46 15.88
C GLU A 395 6.65 10.03 14.46
N VAL A 396 7.55 10.98 14.19
CA VAL A 396 7.72 11.53 12.84
C VAL A 396 8.66 10.65 12.02
N LEU A 397 8.13 9.99 11.00
CA LEU A 397 8.93 9.17 10.09
C LEU A 397 9.67 10.08 9.10
N GLN A 398 11.01 10.03 9.11
CA GLN A 398 11.83 10.79 8.18
C GLN A 398 11.75 10.20 6.76
N PRO A 399 11.89 11.03 5.70
CA PRO A 399 11.84 10.55 4.32
C PRO A 399 12.79 9.39 4.04
N GLU A 400 14.03 9.45 4.55
CA GLU A 400 15.05 8.43 4.30
C GLU A 400 14.64 7.06 4.85
N ASP A 401 13.85 7.04 5.92
CA ASP A 401 13.39 5.80 6.54
C ASP A 401 12.13 5.26 5.86
N LEU A 402 11.25 6.14 5.36
CA LEU A 402 10.13 5.76 4.49
C LEU A 402 10.65 5.01 3.25
N TRP A 403 11.64 5.58 2.54
CA TRP A 403 12.23 4.97 1.34
C TRP A 403 13.05 3.71 1.59
N LYS A 404 13.49 3.47 2.84
CA LYS A 404 14.19 2.23 3.22
C LYS A 404 13.23 1.13 3.63
N GLN A 405 12.12 1.46 4.28
CA GLN A 405 11.19 0.49 4.85
C GLN A 405 10.09 0.09 3.86
N PHE A 406 9.78 0.96 2.90
CA PHE A 406 8.71 0.76 1.94
C PHE A 406 9.24 0.70 0.52
N THR A 407 8.53 -0.03 -0.33
CA THR A 407 8.83 -0.19 -1.75
C THR A 407 7.56 -0.05 -2.57
N TYR A 408 7.70 0.41 -3.81
CA TYR A 408 6.58 0.45 -4.74
C TYR A 408 6.52 -0.84 -5.55
N VAL A 409 5.31 -1.35 -5.77
CA VAL A 409 5.06 -2.44 -6.72
C VAL A 409 4.24 -1.88 -7.86
N ARG A 410 4.76 -1.98 -9.09
CA ARG A 410 4.10 -1.46 -10.28
C ARG A 410 3.54 -2.60 -11.10
N LEU A 411 2.23 -2.64 -11.23
CA LEU A 411 1.55 -3.56 -12.12
C LEU A 411 1.29 -2.90 -13.47
N ASN A 412 1.72 -3.55 -14.54
CA ASN A 412 1.45 -3.13 -15.91
C ASN A 412 0.84 -4.27 -16.72
N THR A 413 -0.30 -4.05 -17.35
CA THR A 413 -0.91 -5.04 -18.25
C THR A 413 -1.85 -4.38 -19.25
N ILE A 414 -2.27 -5.15 -20.26
CA ILE A 414 -3.27 -4.71 -21.24
C ILE A 414 -4.49 -5.64 -21.14
N LEU A 415 -5.65 -5.05 -20.84
CA LEU A 415 -6.93 -5.75 -20.81
C LEU A 415 -7.83 -5.26 -21.97
N PRO A 416 -8.28 -6.15 -22.87
CA PRO A 416 -9.14 -5.73 -23.98
C PRO A 416 -10.53 -5.35 -23.46
N LEU A 417 -11.03 -4.17 -23.83
CA LEU A 417 -12.40 -3.73 -23.60
C LEU A 417 -13.19 -3.92 -24.89
N THR A 418 -14.30 -4.64 -24.83
CA THR A 418 -15.25 -4.77 -25.94
C THR A 418 -16.67 -4.69 -25.37
N CYS A 419 -17.40 -3.65 -25.73
CA CYS A 419 -18.79 -3.45 -25.31
C CYS A 419 -19.52 -2.49 -26.24
N GLU A 420 -20.83 -2.41 -26.08
CA GLU A 420 -21.63 -1.32 -26.66
C GLU A 420 -21.13 0.03 -26.15
N ALA A 421 -21.13 1.05 -27.01
CA ALA A 421 -20.68 2.41 -26.75
C ALA A 421 -21.65 3.21 -25.86
N THR A 422 -22.14 2.62 -24.78
CA THR A 422 -23.07 3.23 -23.83
C THR A 422 -22.49 3.26 -22.43
N MET A 423 -22.90 4.24 -21.61
CA MET A 423 -22.47 4.30 -20.19
C MET A 423 -22.74 2.99 -19.45
N THR A 424 -23.89 2.35 -19.72
CA THR A 424 -24.27 1.06 -19.14
C THR A 424 -23.40 -0.08 -19.67
N GLY A 425 -23.09 -0.09 -20.97
CA GLY A 425 -22.19 -1.07 -21.58
C GLY A 425 -20.81 -1.07 -20.92
N VAL A 426 -20.21 0.13 -20.77
CA VAL A 426 -18.91 0.33 -20.12
C VAL A 426 -18.96 -0.07 -18.64
N LYS A 427 -19.95 0.39 -17.86
CA LYS A 427 -20.11 0.02 -16.44
C LYS A 427 -20.18 -1.50 -16.25
N ASN A 428 -21.00 -2.17 -17.05
CA ASN A 428 -21.20 -3.62 -16.95
C ASN A 428 -19.92 -4.41 -17.26
N ILE A 429 -19.20 -4.07 -18.33
CA ILE A 429 -17.98 -4.80 -18.70
C ILE A 429 -16.84 -4.53 -17.71
N MET A 430 -16.69 -3.29 -17.21
CA MET A 430 -15.69 -2.94 -16.21
C MET A 430 -15.96 -3.63 -14.87
N GLN A 431 -17.23 -3.66 -14.43
CA GLN A 431 -17.62 -4.40 -13.23
C GLN A 431 -17.39 -5.91 -13.39
N ASN A 432 -17.68 -6.49 -14.55
CA ASN A 432 -17.43 -7.89 -14.83
C ASN A 432 -15.93 -8.23 -14.82
N LYS A 433 -15.07 -7.34 -15.35
CA LYS A 433 -13.61 -7.49 -15.28
C LYS A 433 -13.13 -7.47 -13.83
N ARG A 434 -13.57 -6.50 -13.02
CA ARG A 434 -13.24 -6.45 -11.58
C ARG A 434 -13.66 -7.72 -10.85
N LYS A 435 -14.88 -8.21 -11.09
CA LYS A 435 -15.38 -9.47 -10.47
C LYS A 435 -14.50 -10.68 -10.82
N LYS A 436 -14.07 -10.81 -12.07
CA LYS A 436 -13.17 -11.91 -12.50
C LYS A 436 -11.79 -11.84 -11.86
N ILE A 437 -11.25 -10.63 -11.70
CA ILE A 437 -9.95 -10.40 -11.07
C ILE A 437 -10.04 -10.74 -9.58
N ALA A 438 -11.10 -10.27 -8.90
CA ALA A 438 -11.36 -10.57 -7.50
C ALA A 438 -11.69 -12.06 -7.23
N SER A 439 -12.20 -12.80 -8.22
CA SER A 439 -12.56 -14.21 -8.05
C SER A 439 -11.40 -15.21 -8.18
N GLY A 440 -10.13 -14.75 -8.12
CA GLY A 440 -8.97 -15.65 -8.17
C GLY A 440 -8.58 -16.15 -9.57
N GLN A 441 -9.17 -15.63 -10.64
CA GLN A 441 -8.92 -16.12 -12.03
C GLN A 441 -7.68 -15.51 -12.70
N VAL A 442 -6.91 -14.72 -11.95
CA VAL A 442 -5.70 -14.05 -12.43
C VAL A 442 -4.48 -14.59 -11.69
N SER A 443 -3.33 -14.42 -12.32
CA SER A 443 -2.04 -14.68 -11.69
C SER A 443 -1.13 -13.49 -11.94
N PHE A 444 -0.24 -13.22 -11.01
CA PHE A 444 0.73 -12.15 -11.12
C PHE A 444 2.13 -12.73 -11.23
N HIS A 445 2.91 -12.21 -12.18
CA HIS A 445 4.29 -12.60 -12.43
C HIS A 445 5.19 -11.44 -12.05
N ILE A 446 6.20 -11.70 -11.22
CA ILE A 446 7.18 -10.68 -10.84
C ILE A 446 8.31 -10.68 -11.88
N ASP A 447 8.46 -9.55 -12.58
CA ASP A 447 9.38 -9.44 -13.70
C ASP A 447 10.84 -9.58 -13.26
N GLY A 448 11.64 -10.24 -14.10
CA GLY A 448 13.02 -10.58 -13.76
C GLY A 448 13.18 -11.76 -12.80
N SER A 449 12.06 -12.38 -12.36
CA SER A 449 12.06 -13.53 -11.46
C SER A 449 11.27 -14.72 -12.03
N SER A 450 11.43 -15.90 -11.42
CA SER A 450 10.56 -17.07 -11.64
C SER A 450 9.33 -17.10 -10.72
N VAL A 451 9.01 -16.00 -10.04
CA VAL A 451 7.96 -15.96 -9.02
C VAL A 451 6.60 -15.67 -9.65
N TYR A 452 5.63 -16.55 -9.38
CA TYR A 452 4.22 -16.34 -9.72
C TYR A 452 3.34 -16.46 -8.48
N LEU A 453 2.38 -15.52 -8.38
CA LEU A 453 1.32 -15.48 -7.37
C LEU A 453 -0.01 -15.84 -8.03
N PHE A 454 -0.77 -16.77 -7.47
CA PHE A 454 -2.08 -17.17 -8.01
C PHE A 454 -3.08 -17.48 -6.91
N GLY A 455 -4.35 -17.17 -7.16
CA GLY A 455 -5.44 -17.54 -6.24
C GLY A 455 -5.70 -19.05 -6.24
N VAL A 456 -5.90 -19.61 -5.06
CA VAL A 456 -6.41 -20.97 -4.80
C VAL A 456 -7.72 -20.80 -3.99
N ASP A 457 -8.60 -21.80 -3.95
CA ASP A 457 -9.96 -21.77 -3.33
C ASP A 457 -10.00 -21.54 -1.79
N SER A 458 -9.25 -20.57 -1.27
CA SER A 458 -9.20 -19.97 0.08
C SER A 458 -7.84 -19.36 0.43
N ASP A 459 -6.82 -19.46 -0.44
CA ASP A 459 -5.43 -19.09 -0.13
C ASP A 459 -4.66 -18.62 -1.37
N VAL A 460 -3.44 -18.11 -1.19
CA VAL A 460 -2.56 -17.63 -2.25
C VAL A 460 -1.43 -18.62 -2.48
N GLY A 461 -1.36 -19.17 -3.69
CA GLY A 461 -0.25 -20.00 -4.13
C GLY A 461 0.92 -19.14 -4.60
N VAL A 462 2.11 -19.47 -4.09
CA VAL A 462 3.39 -18.91 -4.56
C VAL A 462 4.18 -20.02 -5.24
N THR A 463 4.75 -19.73 -6.42
CA THR A 463 5.73 -20.61 -7.09
C THR A 463 7.01 -19.86 -7.35
N GLY A 464 8.13 -20.57 -7.48
CA GLY A 464 9.45 -19.98 -7.72
C GLY A 464 10.21 -19.57 -6.44
N THR A 465 9.54 -19.48 -5.29
CA THR A 465 10.14 -19.24 -3.97
C THR A 465 9.27 -19.83 -2.84
N SER A 466 9.68 -19.67 -1.58
CA SER A 466 8.90 -20.02 -0.39
C SER A 466 7.72 -19.06 -0.16
N VAL A 467 6.64 -19.54 0.45
CA VAL A 467 5.47 -18.73 0.80
C VAL A 467 5.79 -17.71 1.90
N ASP A 468 6.76 -18.03 2.77
CA ASP A 468 7.20 -17.18 3.88
C ASP A 468 8.28 -16.15 3.49
N THR A 469 8.65 -16.04 2.21
CA THR A 469 9.61 -15.02 1.76
C THR A 469 8.97 -13.64 1.80
N ASP A 470 9.68 -12.69 2.40
CA ASP A 470 9.27 -11.29 2.44
C ASP A 470 9.65 -10.56 1.15
N ILE A 471 8.90 -9.50 0.82
CA ILE A 471 9.14 -8.70 -0.40
C ILE A 471 10.57 -8.15 -0.43
N GLY A 472 11.10 -7.71 0.72
CA GLY A 472 12.46 -7.19 0.84
C GLY A 472 13.53 -8.21 0.45
N GLU A 473 13.39 -9.46 0.89
CA GLU A 473 14.32 -10.55 0.55
C GLU A 473 14.30 -10.86 -0.95
N LEU A 474 13.11 -10.86 -1.56
CA LEU A 474 12.96 -11.07 -3.00
C LEU A 474 13.65 -9.96 -3.79
N ILE A 475 13.42 -8.69 -3.41
CA ILE A 475 14.04 -7.54 -4.06
C ILE A 475 15.57 -7.59 -3.97
N ASP A 476 16.10 -7.88 -2.78
CA ASP A 476 17.54 -7.99 -2.58
C ASP A 476 18.14 -9.17 -3.38
N SER A 477 17.37 -10.24 -3.62
CA SER A 477 17.79 -11.37 -4.48
C SER A 477 17.83 -11.04 -5.99
N LEU A 478 17.01 -10.10 -6.45
CA LEU A 478 16.97 -9.67 -7.86
C LEU A 478 18.16 -8.77 -8.22
N ASN A 479 18.81 -8.15 -7.23
CA ASN A 479 19.93 -7.24 -7.41
C ASN A 479 21.21 -7.71 -6.66
N PRO A 480 21.80 -8.86 -7.04
CA PRO A 480 22.93 -9.46 -6.30
C PRO A 480 24.20 -8.58 -6.29
N GLU A 481 24.42 -7.75 -7.32
CA GLU A 481 25.60 -6.85 -7.41
C GLU A 481 25.61 -5.71 -6.37
N GLN A 482 24.51 -5.48 -5.65
CA GLN A 482 24.42 -4.48 -4.58
C GLN A 482 24.59 -5.07 -3.17
N SER A 483 24.89 -6.38 -3.08
CA SER A 483 25.06 -7.09 -1.82
C SER A 483 26.54 -7.14 -1.38
N SER A 484 27.04 -6.05 -0.79
CA SER A 484 28.01 -6.06 0.34
C SER A 484 28.65 -4.69 0.58
N LYS A 485 28.55 -4.22 1.84
CA LYS A 485 29.28 -3.10 2.46
C LYS A 485 29.01 -1.69 1.91
N LYS A 486 28.16 -0.96 2.67
CA LYS A 486 27.77 0.46 2.54
C LYS A 486 26.83 0.75 1.36
N LYS A 487 25.53 0.51 1.56
CA LYS A 487 24.44 1.24 0.89
C LYS A 487 24.64 2.75 1.16
N LYS A 488 25.46 3.44 0.36
CA LYS A 488 25.25 4.87 0.12
C LYS A 488 24.05 4.92 -0.82
N ASN A 489 22.85 4.77 -0.25
CA ASN A 489 21.61 4.98 -0.99
C ASN A 489 21.75 6.35 -1.66
N ILE A 490 21.68 6.37 -2.99
CA ILE A 490 21.50 7.61 -3.73
C ILE A 490 20.17 8.15 -3.21
N ILE A 491 20.25 9.21 -2.42
CA ILE A 491 19.12 9.93 -1.84
C ILE A 491 18.21 10.25 -3.03
N ASN A 492 16.97 9.72 -3.06
CA ASN A 492 15.90 9.93 -4.04
C ASN A 492 15.65 8.91 -5.18
N LYS A 493 16.39 7.79 -5.31
CA LYS A 493 15.96 6.76 -6.29
C LYS A 493 14.91 5.83 -5.68
N VAL A 494 13.65 6.00 -6.10
CA VAL A 494 12.55 5.12 -5.68
C VAL A 494 12.73 3.73 -6.27
N GLU A 495 12.78 2.71 -5.40
CA GLU A 495 12.80 1.31 -5.80
C GLU A 495 11.38 0.87 -6.19
N VAL A 496 11.23 0.33 -7.40
CA VAL A 496 9.94 -0.07 -7.97
C VAL A 496 10.07 -1.49 -8.52
N MET A 497 9.28 -2.40 -7.96
CA MET A 497 9.23 -3.80 -8.41
C MET A 497 8.18 -3.96 -9.53
N PRO A 498 8.58 -4.32 -10.76
CA PRO A 498 7.66 -4.53 -11.86
C PRO A 498 6.91 -5.87 -11.75
N VAL A 499 5.61 -5.84 -12.03
CA VAL A 499 4.71 -7.01 -11.98
C VAL A 499 3.79 -7.02 -13.20
N ASN A 500 3.61 -8.20 -13.79
CA ASN A 500 2.69 -8.42 -14.90
C ASN A 500 1.48 -9.24 -14.44
N LEU A 501 0.30 -8.87 -14.94
CA LEU A 501 -0.93 -9.66 -14.76
C LEU A 501 -1.10 -10.62 -15.93
N VAL A 502 -1.25 -11.90 -15.60
CA VAL A 502 -1.53 -13.00 -16.53
C VAL A 502 -2.94 -13.53 -16.27
N MET A 503 -3.72 -13.73 -17.34
CA MET A 503 -5.04 -14.35 -17.25
C MET A 503 -4.97 -15.83 -17.65
N LYS A 504 -5.73 -16.67 -16.94
CA LYS A 504 -5.85 -18.09 -17.27
C LYS A 504 -6.49 -18.27 -18.65
N ALA A 505 -5.75 -18.84 -19.60
CA ALA A 505 -6.24 -19.11 -20.95
C ALA A 505 -7.22 -20.30 -21.00
N THR A 506 -7.06 -21.26 -20.09
CA THR A 506 -7.89 -22.47 -20.01
C THR A 506 -9.14 -22.21 -19.16
N LYS A 507 -10.33 -22.46 -19.71
CA LYS A 507 -11.51 -22.67 -18.88
C LYS A 507 -11.31 -24.00 -18.17
N ASP A 508 -11.26 -24.03 -16.84
CA ASP A 508 -11.25 -25.33 -16.15
C ASP A 508 -12.49 -26.10 -16.59
N MET A 509 -12.30 -27.34 -17.03
CA MET A 509 -13.41 -28.27 -17.28
C MET A 509 -14.32 -28.43 -16.05
N PHE A 510 -13.86 -28.05 -14.85
CA PHE A 510 -14.56 -28.21 -13.59
C PHE A 510 -15.04 -26.89 -12.94
N SER A 511 -14.80 -25.71 -13.53
CA SER A 511 -15.28 -24.45 -12.93
C SER A 511 -16.78 -24.24 -13.19
N ASP A 512 -17.63 -24.53 -12.21
CA ASP A 512 -18.98 -24.00 -11.90
C ASP A 512 -20.04 -23.81 -13.02
N LYS A 513 -19.78 -24.23 -14.26
CA LYS A 513 -20.71 -24.19 -15.40
C LYS A 513 -21.13 -25.56 -15.91
N LEU A 514 -20.77 -26.63 -15.20
CA LEU A 514 -21.33 -27.97 -15.41
C LEU A 514 -22.55 -28.25 -14.52
N VAL A 515 -23.14 -27.23 -13.88
CA VAL A 515 -24.54 -27.33 -13.48
C VAL A 515 -25.34 -27.32 -14.79
N LYS A 516 -25.91 -28.48 -15.17
CA LYS A 516 -26.90 -28.60 -16.24
C LYS A 516 -28.05 -27.63 -15.94
N THR A 517 -27.90 -26.39 -16.37
CA THR A 517 -28.93 -25.37 -16.27
C THR A 517 -29.92 -25.61 -17.39
N ALA A 518 -31.22 -25.40 -17.13
CA ALA A 518 -32.25 -25.48 -18.14
C ALA A 518 -31.86 -24.63 -19.36
N VAL A 519 -32.25 -25.09 -20.56
CA VAL A 519 -31.99 -24.38 -21.82
C VAL A 519 -32.52 -22.95 -21.70
N LYS A 520 -31.61 -21.97 -21.57
CA LYS A 520 -31.98 -20.56 -21.72
C LYS A 520 -32.32 -20.36 -23.19
N MET A 521 -33.61 -20.32 -23.52
CA MET A 521 -34.04 -19.74 -24.79
C MET A 521 -33.67 -18.26 -24.77
N MET A 522 -32.63 -17.90 -25.52
CA MET A 522 -32.29 -16.51 -25.80
C MET A 522 -32.93 -16.12 -27.12
N THR A 523 -33.92 -15.24 -27.06
CA THR A 523 -34.36 -14.48 -28.23
C THR A 523 -33.31 -13.41 -28.53
N THR A 524 -32.44 -13.65 -29.50
CA THR A 524 -31.49 -12.66 -30.00
C THR A 524 -32.21 -11.71 -30.96
N GLN A 525 -32.54 -10.50 -30.50
CA GLN A 525 -32.83 -9.39 -31.42
C GLN A 525 -31.51 -8.83 -31.95
N ARG A 526 -31.26 -8.98 -33.25
CA ARG A 526 -30.15 -8.29 -33.94
C ARG A 526 -30.54 -6.83 -34.13
N LYS A 527 -30.12 -5.96 -33.21
CA LYS A 527 -30.15 -4.51 -33.41
C LYS A 527 -28.75 -4.06 -33.86
N PRO A 528 -28.63 -3.16 -34.84
CA PRO A 528 -27.36 -2.48 -35.09
C PRO A 528 -26.97 -1.72 -33.82
N ALA A 529 -25.79 -1.99 -33.29
CA ALA A 529 -25.24 -1.33 -32.11
C ALA A 529 -23.81 -0.92 -32.40
N PHE A 530 -23.46 0.31 -32.00
CA PHE A 530 -22.08 0.78 -32.06
C PHE A 530 -21.29 0.15 -30.91
N CYS A 531 -20.22 -0.57 -31.25
CA CYS A 531 -19.37 -1.25 -30.29
C CYS A 531 -18.00 -0.59 -30.26
N ILE A 532 -17.49 -0.36 -29.06
CA ILE A 532 -16.11 0.07 -28.84
C ILE A 532 -15.23 -1.15 -28.59
N SER A 533 -14.03 -1.12 -29.16
CA SER A 533 -12.99 -2.11 -28.91
C SER A 533 -11.66 -1.41 -28.67
N MET A 534 -11.12 -1.50 -27.46
CA MET A 534 -9.88 -0.79 -27.10
C MET A 534 -8.97 -1.62 -26.19
N PRO A 535 -7.63 -1.53 -26.35
CA PRO A 535 -6.67 -2.16 -25.45
C PRO A 535 -6.46 -1.27 -24.22
N LEU A 536 -7.19 -1.53 -23.13
CA LEU A 536 -7.00 -0.74 -21.90
C LEU A 536 -5.70 -1.11 -21.22
N ARG A 537 -4.77 -0.16 -21.14
CA ARG A 537 -3.56 -0.31 -20.33
C ARG A 537 -3.92 -0.10 -18.87
N VAL A 538 -3.76 -1.14 -18.06
CA VAL A 538 -3.86 -1.06 -16.60
C VAL A 538 -2.46 -0.86 -16.07
N ASP A 539 -2.16 0.37 -15.67
CA ASP A 539 -0.92 0.77 -15.01
C ASP A 539 -1.27 1.25 -13.60
N THR A 540 -0.70 0.63 -12.57
CA THR A 540 -1.07 0.93 -11.17
C THR A 540 0.09 0.67 -10.22
N LEU A 541 0.05 1.35 -9.07
CA LEU A 541 1.07 1.30 -8.05
C LEU A 541 0.46 0.86 -6.72
N ALA A 542 1.22 0.08 -5.96
CA ALA A 542 0.97 -0.22 -4.55
C ALA A 542 2.19 0.18 -3.72
N LEU A 543 1.97 0.68 -2.50
CA LEU A 543 3.03 0.98 -1.53
C LEU A 543 3.02 -0.10 -0.46
N VAL A 544 4.05 -0.93 -0.41
CA VAL A 544 4.11 -2.08 0.52
C VAL A 544 5.33 -1.98 1.43
N HIS A 545 5.20 -2.50 2.64
CA HIS A 545 6.34 -2.62 3.56
C HIS A 545 7.26 -3.76 3.11
N ARG A 546 8.57 -3.62 3.31
CA ARG A 546 9.54 -4.65 2.89
C ARG A 546 9.36 -5.98 3.62
N ASN A 547 8.80 -5.97 4.83
CA ASN A 547 8.51 -7.19 5.60
C ASN A 547 7.13 -7.80 5.27
N THR A 548 6.38 -7.23 4.33
CA THR A 548 5.11 -7.83 3.89
C THR A 548 5.41 -9.15 3.20
N LYS A 549 4.65 -10.19 3.54
CA LYS A 549 4.81 -11.53 2.94
C LYS A 549 4.36 -11.54 1.49
N LEU A 550 5.01 -12.33 0.64
CA LEU A 550 4.62 -12.47 -0.76
C LEU A 550 3.19 -13.00 -0.97
N SER A 551 2.67 -13.80 -0.02
CA SER A 551 1.29 -14.27 -0.05
C SER A 551 0.27 -13.13 0.06
N GLU A 552 0.59 -12.06 0.79
CA GLU A 552 -0.30 -10.92 1.00
C GLU A 552 -0.33 -10.00 -0.24
N LEU A 553 0.79 -9.93 -0.97
CA LEU A 553 0.94 -9.11 -2.18
C LEU A 553 -0.11 -9.42 -3.26
N TYR A 554 -0.60 -10.67 -3.34
CA TYR A 554 -1.65 -11.02 -4.31
C TYR A 554 -2.92 -10.18 -4.11
N ASN A 555 -3.39 -10.03 -2.88
CA ASN A 555 -4.60 -9.27 -2.58
C ASN A 555 -4.40 -7.78 -2.87
N VAL A 556 -3.22 -7.25 -2.50
CA VAL A 556 -2.82 -5.88 -2.81
C VAL A 556 -2.87 -5.60 -4.32
N LEU A 557 -2.35 -6.52 -5.15
CA LEU A 557 -2.35 -6.39 -6.60
C LEU A 557 -3.75 -6.50 -7.21
N VAL A 558 -4.61 -7.38 -6.68
CA VAL A 558 -6.04 -7.46 -7.05
C VAL A 558 -6.73 -6.12 -6.79
N GLU A 559 -6.50 -5.54 -5.62
CA GLU A 559 -7.08 -4.27 -5.23
C GLU A 559 -6.55 -3.11 -6.10
N ALA A 560 -5.23 -3.03 -6.29
CA ALA A 560 -4.58 -2.04 -7.14
C ALA A 560 -5.13 -2.07 -8.57
N THR A 561 -5.36 -3.28 -9.10
CA THR A 561 -5.97 -3.49 -10.42
C THR A 561 -7.42 -3.02 -10.44
N CYS A 562 -8.19 -3.28 -9.38
CA CYS A 562 -9.58 -2.86 -9.28
C CYS A 562 -9.74 -1.33 -9.14
N ARG A 563 -8.85 -0.66 -8.38
CA ARG A 563 -8.79 0.81 -8.28
C ARG A 563 -8.48 1.44 -9.64
N SER A 564 -7.47 0.92 -10.35
CA SER A 564 -7.10 1.39 -11.69
C SER A 564 -8.24 1.21 -12.71
N LEU A 565 -8.94 0.07 -12.69
CA LEU A 565 -10.13 -0.13 -13.53
C LEU A 565 -11.27 0.84 -13.23
N LYS A 566 -11.45 1.28 -11.97
CA LYS A 566 -12.43 2.33 -11.64
C LYS A 566 -12.02 3.69 -12.19
N LEU A 567 -10.73 4.05 -12.15
CA LEU A 567 -10.22 5.29 -12.77
C LEU A 567 -10.36 5.28 -14.30
N LEU A 568 -10.04 4.16 -14.94
CA LEU A 568 -10.25 4.00 -16.39
C LEU A 568 -11.73 4.11 -16.74
N GLU A 569 -12.60 3.52 -15.93
CA GLU A 569 -14.06 3.64 -16.09
C GLU A 569 -14.54 5.08 -15.96
N SER A 570 -14.09 5.84 -14.96
CA SER A 570 -14.55 7.23 -14.77
C SER A 570 -14.23 8.12 -15.96
N VAL A 571 -13.03 8.01 -16.53
CA VAL A 571 -12.59 8.79 -17.70
C VAL A 571 -13.39 8.41 -18.96
N LEU A 572 -13.75 7.14 -19.13
CA LEU A 572 -14.60 6.72 -20.26
C LEU A 572 -16.04 7.23 -20.10
N LEU A 573 -16.59 7.18 -18.88
CA LEU A 573 -17.94 7.65 -18.60
C LEU A 573 -18.08 9.17 -18.73
N GLU A 574 -17.05 9.91 -18.33
CA GLU A 574 -17.01 11.36 -18.49
C GLU A 574 -17.06 11.75 -19.98
N GLN A 575 -16.26 11.09 -20.82
CA GLN A 575 -16.29 11.29 -22.27
C GLN A 575 -17.65 10.96 -22.88
N LEU A 576 -18.28 9.84 -22.49
CA LEU A 576 -19.61 9.46 -22.98
C LEU A 576 -20.73 10.40 -22.51
N GLY A 577 -20.51 11.14 -21.42
CA GLY A 577 -21.47 12.12 -20.90
C GLY A 577 -21.44 13.48 -21.63
N GLN A 578 -20.46 13.72 -22.50
CA GLN A 578 -20.33 14.96 -23.26
C GLN A 578 -21.25 14.95 -24.50
N GLU A 579 -21.88 16.10 -24.80
CA GLU A 579 -22.74 16.25 -25.98
C GLU A 579 -21.98 15.94 -27.28
N GLY A 580 -22.57 15.13 -28.15
CA GLY A 580 -22.00 14.79 -29.47
C GLY A 580 -21.13 13.51 -29.52
N ILE A 581 -20.85 12.85 -28.39
CA ILE A 581 -20.09 11.57 -28.33
C ILE A 581 -21.02 10.34 -28.19
N GLY A 582 -22.34 10.55 -28.24
CA GLY A 582 -23.38 9.56 -27.90
C GLY A 582 -23.41 8.27 -28.73
N ASP A 583 -22.64 8.17 -29.82
CA ASP A 583 -22.44 6.96 -30.64
C ASP A 583 -21.07 6.28 -30.42
N GLY A 584 -20.21 6.85 -29.57
CA GLY A 584 -18.87 6.36 -29.28
C GLY A 584 -17.78 6.76 -30.29
N ALA A 585 -18.11 7.47 -31.37
CA ALA A 585 -17.14 7.81 -32.42
C ALA A 585 -16.04 8.78 -31.94
N GLY A 586 -16.31 9.56 -30.88
CA GLY A 586 -15.36 10.50 -30.26
C GLY A 586 -14.59 9.95 -29.05
N LEU A 587 -14.77 8.68 -28.66
CA LEU A 587 -14.17 8.13 -27.45
C LEU A 587 -12.67 7.90 -27.60
N ARG A 588 -11.86 8.52 -26.73
CA ARG A 588 -10.40 8.40 -26.75
C ARG A 588 -9.92 7.38 -25.73
N LEU A 589 -8.79 6.74 -26.04
CA LEU A 589 -8.14 5.78 -25.15
C LEU A 589 -7.69 6.52 -23.87
N PRO A 590 -7.99 6.00 -22.67
CA PRO A 590 -7.44 6.56 -21.44
C PRO A 590 -5.94 6.23 -21.28
N GLU A 591 -5.16 7.20 -20.86
CA GLU A 591 -3.72 7.07 -20.57
C GLU A 591 -3.44 7.38 -19.09
N THR A 592 -2.65 6.51 -18.46
CA THR A 592 -2.31 6.61 -17.04
C THR A 592 -0.94 7.27 -16.85
N PHE A 593 -0.87 8.24 -15.94
CA PHE A 593 0.34 8.96 -15.56
C PHE A 593 0.51 8.91 -14.04
N HIS A 594 1.71 8.56 -13.58
CA HIS A 594 2.06 8.56 -12.15
C HIS A 594 2.95 9.77 -11.85
N TYR A 595 2.62 10.52 -10.82
CA TYR A 595 3.32 11.73 -10.38
C TYR A 595 3.94 11.47 -9.02
N LEU A 596 5.16 11.93 -8.79
CA LEU A 596 5.80 11.90 -7.46
C LEU A 596 6.16 13.33 -7.04
N PRO A 597 5.19 14.12 -6.56
CA PRO A 597 5.48 15.47 -6.07
C PRO A 597 6.36 15.40 -4.81
N GLN A 598 7.39 16.23 -4.76
CA GLN A 598 8.36 16.24 -3.66
C GLN A 598 7.69 16.60 -2.32
N GLU A 599 6.62 17.39 -2.35
CA GLU A 599 5.87 17.84 -1.19
C GLU A 599 4.97 16.75 -0.60
N LEU A 600 4.60 15.74 -1.40
CA LEU A 600 3.76 14.63 -0.94
C LEU A 600 4.59 13.47 -0.42
N GLY A 601 5.74 13.20 -1.06
CA GLY A 601 6.58 12.05 -0.72
C GLY A 601 5.99 10.69 -1.08
N HIS A 602 4.88 10.67 -1.82
CA HIS A 602 4.26 9.46 -2.36
C HIS A 602 3.68 9.72 -3.75
N PHE A 603 3.41 8.65 -4.50
CA PHE A 603 2.82 8.78 -5.84
C PHE A 603 1.36 9.23 -5.82
N ILE A 604 0.95 9.91 -6.89
CA ILE A 604 -0.43 10.19 -7.29
C ILE A 604 -0.61 9.70 -8.72
N THR A 605 -1.66 8.93 -8.98
CA THR A 605 -1.98 8.41 -10.32
C THR A 605 -3.12 9.20 -10.93
N ARG A 606 -2.97 9.71 -12.16
CA ARG A 606 -4.08 10.29 -12.93
C ARG A 606 -4.28 9.52 -14.22
N VAL A 607 -5.53 9.43 -14.64
CA VAL A 607 -5.90 8.91 -15.97
C VAL A 607 -6.49 10.08 -16.75
N VAL A 608 -6.00 10.30 -17.96
CA VAL A 608 -6.51 11.35 -18.85
C VAL A 608 -6.80 10.77 -20.23
N PRO A 609 -7.75 11.32 -21.00
CA PRO A 609 -7.93 10.87 -22.37
C PRO A 609 -6.70 11.22 -23.22
N LYS A 610 -6.31 10.28 -24.09
CA LYS A 610 -5.24 10.45 -25.05
C LYS A 610 -5.50 11.65 -25.97
N ASP A 611 -4.45 12.32 -26.43
CA ASP A 611 -4.48 13.43 -27.40
C ASP A 611 -5.28 14.68 -26.97
N ILE A 612 -5.70 14.79 -25.70
CA ILE A 612 -6.27 16.03 -25.14
C ILE A 612 -5.15 16.94 -24.64
N PRO A 613 -5.04 18.21 -25.10
CA PRO A 613 -4.01 19.14 -24.62
C PRO A 613 -4.03 19.34 -23.10
N ASP A 614 -2.87 19.59 -22.48
CA ASP A 614 -2.82 19.86 -21.04
C ASP A 614 -3.57 21.16 -20.68
N GLU A 615 -3.62 22.12 -21.60
CA GLU A 615 -4.29 23.41 -21.43
C GLU A 615 -5.80 23.26 -21.16
N SER A 616 -6.47 22.29 -21.78
CA SER A 616 -7.91 22.09 -21.58
C SER A 616 -8.26 21.42 -20.25
N MET A 617 -7.27 20.89 -19.52
CA MET A 617 -7.44 20.18 -18.25
C MET A 617 -6.95 21.00 -17.04
N GLU A 618 -6.86 22.32 -17.17
CA GLU A 618 -6.39 23.20 -16.10
C GLU A 618 -7.33 23.15 -14.88
N LYS A 619 -8.65 23.11 -15.11
CA LYS A 619 -9.64 23.11 -14.04
C LYS A 619 -9.49 21.90 -13.12
N GLU A 620 -9.38 20.69 -13.67
CA GLU A 620 -9.21 19.48 -12.84
C GLU A 620 -7.87 19.50 -12.10
N ARG A 621 -6.80 20.04 -12.71
CA ARG A 621 -5.51 20.19 -12.02
C ARG A 621 -5.60 21.18 -10.88
N ARG A 622 -6.26 22.33 -11.06
CA ARG A 622 -6.44 23.33 -10.00
C ARG A 622 -7.16 22.75 -8.78
N ILE A 623 -8.25 22.03 -9.00
CA ILE A 623 -8.99 21.34 -7.93
C ILE A 623 -8.07 20.35 -7.20
N LEU A 624 -7.27 19.58 -7.93
CA LEU A 624 -6.33 18.64 -7.32
C LEU A 624 -5.21 19.34 -6.52
N HIS A 625 -4.70 20.48 -7.00
CA HIS A 625 -3.75 21.30 -6.24
C HIS A 625 -4.35 21.81 -4.93
N GLU A 626 -5.57 22.35 -4.99
CA GLU A 626 -6.29 22.88 -3.82
C GLU A 626 -6.59 21.75 -2.82
N GLN A 627 -7.14 20.63 -3.29
CA GLN A 627 -7.42 19.44 -2.47
C GLN A 627 -6.15 18.87 -1.82
N LEU A 628 -5.00 18.94 -2.50
CA LEU A 628 -3.71 18.49 -1.95
C LEU A 628 -2.92 19.63 -1.26
N GLY A 629 -3.48 20.82 -1.07
CA GLY A 629 -2.77 21.95 -0.45
C GLY A 629 -1.41 22.26 -1.09
N LEU A 630 -1.33 22.14 -2.43
CA LEU A 630 -0.13 22.39 -3.22
C LEU A 630 -0.16 23.79 -3.84
N SER A 631 1.02 24.33 -4.12
CA SER A 631 1.13 25.66 -4.75
C SER A 631 0.50 25.68 -6.14
N VAL A 632 -0.32 26.69 -6.42
CA VAL A 632 -0.91 26.97 -7.75
C VAL A 632 -0.02 27.82 -8.65
N GLN A 633 1.22 28.08 -8.24
CA GLN A 633 2.18 28.92 -8.99
C GLN A 633 3.05 28.12 -9.95
N ARG A 634 3.01 26.78 -9.89
CA ARG A 634 3.82 25.89 -10.74
C ARG A 634 3.06 24.63 -11.16
N PRO A 635 3.35 24.06 -12.34
CA PRO A 635 2.76 22.81 -12.75
C PRO A 635 3.31 21.62 -11.96
N ILE A 636 2.42 20.74 -11.49
CA ILE A 636 2.77 19.49 -10.79
C ILE A 636 2.15 18.27 -11.47
N PHE A 637 0.99 18.43 -12.12
CA PHE A 637 0.20 17.32 -12.68
C PHE A 637 -0.02 17.40 -14.19
N ARG A 638 0.87 18.07 -14.93
CA ARG A 638 0.92 18.04 -16.41
C ARG A 638 1.71 16.83 -16.89
N ARG A 639 1.51 16.36 -18.12
CA ARG A 639 2.18 15.14 -18.62
C ARG A 639 3.70 15.16 -18.47
N GLY A 640 4.32 16.32 -18.67
CA GLY A 640 5.77 16.50 -18.47
C GLY A 640 6.24 16.26 -17.03
N ASN A 641 5.39 16.46 -16.03
CA ASN A 641 5.67 16.20 -14.62
C ASN A 641 5.58 14.71 -14.25
N ALA A 642 5.02 13.86 -15.11
CA ALA A 642 4.89 12.44 -14.82
C ALA A 642 6.27 11.81 -14.55
N TYR A 643 6.31 10.90 -13.59
CA TYR A 643 7.49 10.12 -13.25
C TYR A 643 7.79 9.15 -14.39
N ASN A 644 9.02 9.18 -14.89
CA ASN A 644 9.44 8.28 -15.94
C ASN A 644 10.26 7.13 -15.33
N PHE A 645 9.69 5.93 -15.38
CA PHE A 645 10.30 4.71 -14.85
C PHE A 645 11.43 4.17 -15.74
N ILE A 646 11.52 4.62 -17.00
CA ILE A 646 12.53 4.17 -17.96
C ILE A 646 13.21 5.42 -18.54
N ILE A 647 14.41 5.73 -18.02
CA ILE A 647 15.23 6.82 -18.53
C ILE A 647 16.62 6.27 -18.84
N SER A 648 17.06 6.42 -20.08
CA SER A 648 18.38 5.97 -20.53
C SER A 648 19.50 6.92 -20.14
N LYS A 649 19.22 8.23 -20.06
CA LYS A 649 20.17 9.29 -19.70
C LYS A 649 20.17 9.58 -18.20
N LEU A 650 21.27 10.15 -17.71
CA LEU A 650 21.37 10.57 -16.30
C LEU A 650 20.39 11.73 -16.01
N VAL A 651 19.58 11.56 -14.96
CA VAL A 651 18.68 12.59 -14.43
C VAL A 651 19.20 13.07 -13.10
N ASN A 652 19.22 14.39 -12.90
CA ASN A 652 19.63 15.03 -11.66
C ASN A 652 20.94 14.47 -11.07
N PRO A 653 22.05 14.38 -11.85
CA PRO A 653 23.30 13.81 -11.34
C PRO A 653 23.80 14.51 -10.05
N HIS A 654 23.48 15.79 -9.90
CA HIS A 654 23.82 16.58 -8.71
C HIS A 654 23.28 16.03 -7.38
N GLU A 655 22.19 15.25 -7.38
CA GLU A 655 21.63 14.65 -6.16
C GLU A 655 22.52 13.54 -5.58
N ALA A 656 23.44 12.99 -6.38
CA ALA A 656 24.43 12.02 -5.90
C ALA A 656 25.60 12.68 -5.13
N ILE A 657 25.69 14.02 -5.13
CA ILE A 657 26.74 14.76 -4.42
C ILE A 657 26.39 14.81 -2.93
N THR A 658 27.34 14.45 -2.08
CA THR A 658 27.15 14.50 -0.63
C THR A 658 27.13 15.97 -0.18
N VAL A 659 25.98 16.45 0.31
CA VAL A 659 25.88 17.81 0.84
C VAL A 659 26.61 17.86 2.19
N HIS A 660 27.61 18.72 2.32
CA HIS A 660 28.25 18.98 3.60
C HIS A 660 27.29 19.75 4.52
N SER A 661 27.31 19.43 5.81
CA SER A 661 26.49 20.09 6.85
C SER A 661 26.52 21.62 6.68
N LEU A 662 25.34 22.18 6.40
CA LEU A 662 25.14 23.61 6.16
C LEU A 662 25.53 24.38 7.43
N LYS A 663 26.54 25.24 7.33
CA LYS A 663 26.81 26.25 8.35
C LYS A 663 25.68 27.29 8.32
N PRO A 664 25.26 27.87 9.46
CA PRO A 664 24.12 28.79 9.52
C PRO A 664 24.28 30.04 8.63
N ASP A 665 25.52 30.45 8.33
CA ASP A 665 25.82 31.67 7.54
C ASP A 665 25.91 31.42 6.02
N VAL A 666 25.69 30.18 5.58
CA VAL A 666 25.84 29.75 4.19
C VAL A 666 24.48 29.48 3.57
N ARG A 667 24.16 30.24 2.51
CA ARG A 667 22.92 30.08 1.74
C ARG A 667 23.21 29.25 0.48
N VAL A 668 22.51 28.14 0.33
CA VAL A 668 22.57 27.28 -0.85
C VAL A 668 21.26 27.37 -1.61
N ALA A 669 21.34 27.73 -2.89
CA ALA A 669 20.19 27.72 -3.79
C ALA A 669 20.56 26.94 -5.07
N SER A 670 19.75 25.94 -5.42
CA SER A 670 19.99 25.06 -6.57
C SER A 670 18.77 24.97 -7.48
N VAL A 671 18.98 24.35 -8.64
CA VAL A 671 17.92 23.93 -9.55
C VAL A 671 16.83 23.17 -8.78
N ARG A 672 15.57 23.45 -9.11
CA ARG A 672 14.40 22.85 -8.48
C ARG A 672 13.67 21.98 -9.49
N GLY A 673 13.48 20.71 -9.16
CA GLY A 673 12.86 19.74 -10.05
C GLY A 673 13.87 18.90 -10.85
N ARG A 674 13.41 18.32 -11.95
CA ARG A 674 14.15 17.33 -12.73
C ARG A 674 14.70 17.91 -14.03
N TYR A 675 15.89 17.48 -14.42
CA TYR A 675 16.50 17.72 -15.73
C TYR A 675 17.35 16.52 -16.15
N ILE A 676 17.55 16.37 -17.45
CA ILE A 676 18.46 15.38 -18.03
C ILE A 676 19.82 16.03 -18.25
N TYR A 677 20.88 15.32 -17.92
CA TYR A 677 22.24 15.73 -18.24
C TYR A 677 22.56 15.44 -19.71
N TYR A 678 22.57 16.49 -20.52
CA TYR A 678 23.06 16.43 -21.89
C TYR A 678 24.55 16.79 -21.94
N HIS A 679 25.33 15.95 -22.61
CA HIS A 679 26.77 16.09 -22.79
C HIS A 679 27.22 15.58 -24.17
N TYR A 680 28.50 15.71 -24.50
CA TYR A 680 29.04 15.32 -25.80
C TYR A 680 28.84 13.84 -26.13
N MET A 681 28.88 13.51 -27.42
CA MET A 681 28.79 12.14 -27.94
C MET A 681 27.44 11.44 -27.67
N GLN A 682 26.46 12.13 -27.10
CA GLN A 682 25.09 11.63 -27.00
C GLN A 682 24.35 11.70 -28.34
N ASP A 683 23.26 10.93 -28.44
CA ASP A 683 22.35 10.90 -29.59
C ASP A 683 23.04 10.42 -30.89
N ASN A 684 24.08 9.59 -30.73
CA ASN A 684 24.95 9.10 -31.82
C ASN A 684 25.55 10.24 -32.67
N PHE A 685 25.82 11.39 -32.05
CA PHE A 685 26.31 12.58 -32.73
C PHE A 685 27.60 13.09 -32.09
N ASN A 686 28.65 13.26 -32.91
CA ASN A 686 29.94 13.78 -32.46
C ASN A 686 29.95 15.32 -32.55
N ASP A 687 29.74 15.95 -31.40
CA ASP A 687 29.77 17.39 -31.21
C ASP A 687 30.93 17.89 -30.34
N ASP A 688 31.96 17.04 -30.14
CA ASP A 688 33.14 17.40 -29.36
C ASP A 688 33.88 18.59 -29.98
N GLY A 689 34.23 19.54 -29.12
CA GLY A 689 34.90 20.79 -29.46
C GLY A 689 33.99 21.95 -29.89
N TRP A 690 32.68 21.76 -30.10
CA TRP A 690 31.79 22.85 -30.54
C TRP A 690 30.35 22.81 -29.99
N GLY A 691 29.90 21.67 -29.47
CA GLY A 691 28.51 21.46 -29.05
C GLY A 691 28.14 21.98 -27.65
N CYS A 692 29.05 22.62 -26.92
CA CYS A 692 28.92 22.80 -25.45
C CYS A 692 27.65 23.59 -25.08
N ALA A 693 27.37 24.69 -25.79
CA ALA A 693 26.17 25.49 -25.61
C ALA A 693 24.89 24.77 -26.07
N TYR A 694 24.97 23.95 -27.12
CA TYR A 694 23.84 23.11 -27.57
C TYR A 694 23.42 22.12 -26.49
N ARG A 695 24.39 21.43 -25.87
CA ARG A 695 24.12 20.47 -24.77
C ARG A 695 23.61 21.15 -23.51
N SER A 696 24.18 22.31 -23.15
CA SER A 696 23.64 23.14 -22.05
C SER A 696 22.19 23.56 -22.33
N MET A 697 21.86 23.92 -23.59
CA MET A 697 20.50 24.28 -23.95
C MET A 697 19.55 23.07 -23.92
N GLN A 698 19.97 21.90 -24.40
CA GLN A 698 19.19 20.66 -24.29
C GLN A 698 18.89 20.31 -22.82
N THR A 699 19.85 20.53 -21.92
CA THR A 699 19.65 20.41 -20.47
C THR A 699 18.55 21.37 -19.97
N ILE A 700 18.59 22.65 -20.36
CA ILE A 700 17.55 23.64 -20.02
C ILE A 700 16.18 23.22 -20.59
N PHE A 701 16.12 22.79 -21.85
CA PHE A 701 14.90 22.29 -22.49
C PHE A 701 14.31 21.11 -21.73
N SER A 702 15.15 20.15 -21.35
CA SER A 702 14.72 18.99 -20.58
C SER A 702 14.10 19.39 -19.24
N TRP A 703 14.62 20.44 -18.60
CA TRP A 703 14.07 20.96 -17.36
C TRP A 703 12.67 21.53 -17.57
N PHE A 704 12.47 22.43 -18.55
CA PHE A 704 11.15 23.01 -18.83
C PHE A 704 10.12 21.93 -19.18
N ARG A 705 10.54 20.90 -19.93
CA ARG A 705 9.68 19.75 -20.25
C ARG A 705 9.31 18.95 -19.00
N PHE A 706 10.28 18.59 -18.17
CA PHE A 706 10.05 17.83 -16.93
C PHE A 706 9.29 18.62 -15.85
N GLN A 707 9.33 19.96 -15.91
CA GLN A 707 8.55 20.84 -15.04
C GLN A 707 7.16 21.15 -15.61
N GLY A 708 6.80 20.59 -16.77
CA GLY A 708 5.46 20.73 -17.36
C GLY A 708 5.19 22.08 -18.02
N TYR A 709 6.21 22.93 -18.18
CA TYR A 709 6.04 24.22 -18.86
C TYR A 709 5.91 24.10 -20.38
N THR A 710 6.34 22.97 -20.95
CA THR A 710 6.26 22.71 -22.38
C THR A 710 6.12 21.21 -22.66
N SER A 711 5.41 20.88 -23.74
CA SER A 711 5.33 19.53 -24.32
C SER A 711 6.21 19.38 -25.56
N VAL A 712 6.94 20.43 -25.95
CA VAL A 712 7.85 20.42 -27.10
C VAL A 712 8.99 19.41 -26.84
N GLU A 713 9.35 18.65 -27.87
CA GLU A 713 10.46 17.70 -27.79
C GLU A 713 11.81 18.42 -27.70
N ILE A 714 12.81 17.74 -27.14
CA ILE A 714 14.13 18.34 -26.94
C ILE A 714 14.81 18.44 -28.32
N PRO A 715 15.22 19.64 -28.76
CA PRO A 715 15.69 19.84 -30.13
C PRO A 715 17.10 19.28 -30.33
N THR A 716 17.33 18.76 -31.52
CA THR A 716 18.64 18.37 -32.05
C THR A 716 19.49 19.59 -32.42
N HIS A 717 20.81 19.43 -32.57
CA HIS A 717 21.69 20.52 -33.02
C HIS A 717 21.20 21.15 -34.33
N ARG A 718 20.71 20.32 -35.26
CA ARG A 718 20.20 20.79 -36.56
C ARG A 718 18.94 21.64 -36.39
N GLU A 719 18.00 21.25 -35.53
CA GLU A 719 16.78 22.03 -35.26
C GLU A 719 17.10 23.36 -34.57
N ILE A 720 18.09 23.36 -33.68
CA ILE A 720 18.60 24.58 -33.05
C ILE A 720 19.20 25.52 -34.09
N GLN A 721 20.04 25.01 -34.98
CA GLN A 721 20.60 25.78 -36.09
C GLN A 721 19.51 26.29 -37.03
N GLN A 722 18.53 25.45 -37.35
CA GLN A 722 17.39 25.82 -38.18
C GLN A 722 16.58 26.95 -37.54
N CYS A 723 16.37 26.91 -36.22
CA CYS A 723 15.72 27.99 -35.48
C CYS A 723 16.45 29.32 -35.68
N LEU A 724 17.78 29.35 -35.49
CA LEU A 724 18.59 30.56 -35.64
C LEU A 724 18.60 31.10 -37.08
N VAL A 725 18.57 30.21 -38.07
CA VAL A 725 18.42 30.60 -39.48
C VAL A 725 17.03 31.19 -39.74
N ASN A 726 15.97 30.57 -39.21
CA ASN A 726 14.59 30.99 -39.44
C ASN A 726 14.30 32.38 -38.86
N ILE A 727 14.89 32.72 -37.71
CA ILE A 727 14.74 34.06 -37.09
C ILE A 727 15.67 35.12 -37.70
N GLY A 728 16.50 34.74 -38.67
CA GLY A 728 17.42 35.66 -39.35
C GLY A 728 18.70 36.01 -38.59
N ASP A 729 19.01 35.32 -37.48
CA ASP A 729 20.24 35.54 -36.70
C ASP A 729 21.48 34.97 -37.41
N LYS A 730 21.33 33.83 -38.08
CA LYS A 730 22.42 33.14 -38.80
C LYS A 730 22.11 32.93 -40.29
N PRO A 731 23.13 32.92 -41.17
CA PRO A 731 22.94 32.62 -42.59
C PRO A 731 22.56 31.14 -42.81
N THR A 732 21.94 30.81 -43.94
CA THR A 732 21.54 29.42 -44.28
C THR A 732 22.71 28.43 -44.30
N SER A 733 23.94 28.89 -44.55
CA SER A 733 25.17 28.08 -44.46
C SER A 733 25.49 27.60 -43.05
N PHE A 734 24.86 28.16 -42.02
CA PHE A 734 25.00 27.73 -40.63
C PHE A 734 24.38 26.35 -40.38
N LEU A 735 23.37 25.97 -41.17
CA LEU A 735 22.65 24.71 -41.02
C LEU A 735 23.54 23.51 -41.35
N GLY A 736 23.71 22.60 -40.39
CA GLY A 736 24.62 21.45 -40.50
C GLY A 736 26.08 21.79 -40.28
N SER A 737 26.42 23.04 -39.96
CA SER A 737 27.78 23.44 -39.60
C SER A 737 28.18 22.92 -38.22
N LYS A 738 29.48 23.01 -37.90
CA LYS A 738 30.04 22.74 -36.56
C LYS A 738 30.40 24.02 -35.81
N GLN A 739 29.67 25.11 -36.08
CA GLN A 739 29.92 26.39 -35.42
C GLN A 739 29.30 26.39 -34.01
N TRP A 740 30.01 26.97 -33.05
CA TRP A 740 29.54 27.15 -31.69
C TRP A 740 28.50 28.29 -31.62
N ILE A 741 27.69 28.29 -30.56
CA ILE A 741 26.72 29.35 -30.23
C ILE A 741 26.96 29.86 -28.81
N GLY A 742 26.50 31.07 -28.51
CA GLY A 742 26.63 31.70 -27.19
C GLY A 742 25.31 31.79 -26.43
N SER A 743 25.34 32.50 -25.30
CA SER A 743 24.19 32.71 -24.42
C SER A 743 23.05 33.48 -25.08
N THR A 744 23.36 34.37 -26.02
CA THR A 744 22.37 35.16 -26.76
C THR A 744 21.59 34.29 -27.74
N GLU A 745 22.27 33.44 -28.51
CA GLU A 745 21.61 32.48 -29.41
C GLU A 745 20.76 31.47 -28.62
N VAL A 746 21.25 31.01 -27.46
CA VAL A 746 20.46 30.14 -26.56
C VAL A 746 19.18 30.85 -26.11
N MET A 747 19.26 32.13 -25.73
CA MET A 747 18.07 32.92 -25.39
C MET A 747 17.08 32.99 -26.56
N PHE A 748 17.54 33.29 -27.78
CA PHE A 748 16.67 33.37 -28.95
C PHE A 748 15.97 32.04 -29.25
N CYS A 749 16.68 30.92 -29.14
CA CYS A 749 16.09 29.60 -29.31
C CYS A 749 15.07 29.26 -28.23
N LEU A 750 15.35 29.57 -26.95
CA LEU A 750 14.40 29.35 -25.85
C LEU A 750 13.12 30.18 -26.03
N GLU A 751 13.24 31.43 -26.46
CA GLU A 751 12.09 32.28 -26.73
C GLU A 751 11.27 31.78 -27.92
N THR A 752 11.93 31.43 -29.02
CA THR A 752 11.26 31.03 -30.27
C THR A 752 10.61 29.65 -30.16
N LEU A 753 11.30 28.68 -29.57
CA LEU A 753 10.85 27.29 -29.53
C LEU A 753 9.95 26.98 -28.33
N LEU A 754 10.16 27.66 -27.19
CA LEU A 754 9.41 27.39 -25.96
C LEU A 754 8.51 28.55 -25.50
N GLY A 755 8.62 29.75 -26.08
CA GLY A 755 7.95 30.94 -25.56
C GLY A 755 8.51 31.40 -24.20
N VAL A 756 9.75 31.01 -23.87
CA VAL A 756 10.41 31.28 -22.59
C VAL A 756 11.27 32.54 -22.71
N GLN A 757 10.96 33.55 -21.89
CA GLN A 757 11.80 34.73 -21.76
C GLN A 757 13.02 34.41 -20.90
N SER A 758 14.18 34.95 -21.27
CA SER A 758 15.41 34.81 -20.50
C SER A 758 16.01 36.18 -20.19
N ARG A 759 16.67 36.31 -19.04
CA ARG A 759 17.48 37.48 -18.69
C ARG A 759 18.95 37.17 -18.98
N ILE A 760 19.69 38.13 -19.54
CA ILE A 760 21.14 38.01 -19.74
C ILE A 760 21.87 38.85 -18.70
N ILE A 761 22.83 38.24 -18.00
CA ILE A 761 23.81 38.93 -17.17
C ILE A 761 25.12 38.97 -17.96
N PHE A 762 25.69 40.17 -18.11
CA PHE A 762 26.96 40.41 -18.79
C PHE A 762 28.02 40.71 -17.71
N ALA A 763 29.00 39.83 -17.57
CA ALA A 763 30.16 40.05 -16.72
C ALA A 763 31.38 40.28 -17.62
N ASN A 764 32.04 41.43 -17.47
CA ASN A 764 33.20 41.80 -18.29
C ASN A 764 34.44 40.96 -17.94
N THR A 765 34.50 40.46 -16.69
CA THR A 765 35.58 39.61 -16.20
C THR A 765 35.04 38.45 -15.35
N GLY A 766 35.76 37.32 -15.28
CA GLY A 766 35.37 36.21 -14.41
C GLY A 766 35.32 36.58 -12.93
N SER A 767 36.13 37.55 -12.49
CA SER A 767 36.12 38.05 -11.10
C SER A 767 34.82 38.81 -10.77
N GLU A 768 34.20 39.44 -11.77
CA GLU A 768 32.95 40.19 -11.61
C GLU A 768 31.73 39.28 -11.34
N LEU A 769 31.82 37.98 -11.66
CA LEU A 769 30.75 37.00 -11.39
C LEU A 769 30.37 36.91 -9.91
N LEU A 770 31.30 37.22 -9.01
CA LEU A 770 31.06 37.25 -7.58
C LEU A 770 30.00 38.30 -7.20
N ASN A 771 29.97 39.45 -7.89
CA ASN A 771 29.03 40.53 -7.62
C ASN A 771 27.57 40.14 -7.95
N TYR A 772 27.39 39.20 -8.89
CA TYR A 772 26.07 38.72 -9.30
C TYR A 772 25.57 37.52 -8.50
N THR A 773 26.36 37.01 -7.55
CA THR A 773 25.98 35.85 -6.72
C THR A 773 24.59 36.01 -6.06
N PRO A 774 24.24 37.17 -5.45
CA PRO A 774 22.91 37.37 -4.88
C PRO A 774 21.77 37.25 -5.91
N GLU A 775 21.98 37.70 -7.15
CA GLU A 775 21.01 37.57 -8.23
C GLU A 775 20.82 36.11 -8.65
N LEU A 776 21.90 35.32 -8.67
CA LEU A 776 21.81 33.88 -8.97
C LEU A 776 21.05 33.13 -7.88
N VAL A 777 21.29 33.46 -6.61
CA VAL A 777 20.52 32.90 -5.48
C VAL A 777 19.03 33.20 -5.66
N HIS A 778 18.68 34.47 -5.94
CA HIS A 778 17.29 34.86 -6.18
C HIS A 778 16.66 34.12 -7.37
N HIS A 779 17.41 33.92 -8.47
CA HIS A 779 16.96 33.16 -9.63
C HIS A 779 16.58 31.72 -9.29
N PHE A 780 17.43 31.00 -8.54
CA PHE A 780 17.16 29.62 -8.15
C PHE A 780 15.98 29.50 -7.18
N GLU A 781 15.82 30.44 -6.24
CA GLU A 781 14.69 30.43 -5.30
C GLU A 781 13.35 30.70 -6.01
N LYS A 782 13.33 31.67 -6.92
CA LYS A 782 12.12 32.07 -7.65
C LYS A 782 11.78 31.11 -8.79
N HIS A 783 12.70 30.93 -9.72
CA HIS A 783 12.49 30.16 -10.95
C HIS A 783 12.96 28.71 -10.80
N GLY A 784 14.17 28.52 -10.27
CA GLY A 784 14.77 27.20 -10.07
C GLY A 784 15.22 26.51 -11.36
N SER A 785 15.33 27.23 -12.48
CA SER A 785 15.79 26.71 -13.77
C SER A 785 17.33 26.70 -13.87
N PRO A 786 17.94 25.76 -14.64
CA PRO A 786 19.36 25.79 -14.93
C PRO A 786 19.77 27.05 -15.70
N ILE A 787 21.00 27.53 -15.47
CA ILE A 787 21.56 28.72 -16.09
C ILE A 787 22.69 28.30 -17.02
N MET A 788 22.65 28.74 -18.27
CA MET A 788 23.78 28.54 -19.19
C MET A 788 24.76 29.71 -19.03
N ILE A 789 26.05 29.41 -18.90
CA ILE A 789 27.12 30.41 -18.88
C ILE A 789 28.07 30.16 -20.04
N GLY A 790 28.31 31.19 -20.85
CA GLY A 790 29.26 31.17 -21.96
C GLY A 790 30.46 32.09 -21.68
N GLY A 791 31.67 31.60 -21.90
CA GLY A 791 32.91 32.38 -21.83
C GLY A 791 33.82 32.05 -23.01
N GLY A 792 33.86 32.94 -24.01
CA GLY A 792 34.51 32.65 -25.29
C GLY A 792 33.84 31.47 -26.01
N VAL A 793 34.63 30.44 -26.35
CA VAL A 793 34.14 29.23 -27.06
C VAL A 793 33.66 28.11 -26.13
N LEU A 794 33.74 28.31 -24.80
CA LEU A 794 33.34 27.31 -23.82
C LEU A 794 32.02 27.70 -23.17
N ALA A 795 31.20 26.69 -22.87
CA ALA A 795 29.94 26.85 -22.16
C ALA A 795 29.81 25.81 -21.05
N HIS A 796 29.20 26.20 -19.93
CA HIS A 796 28.84 25.32 -18.84
C HIS A 796 27.40 25.57 -18.40
N THR A 797 26.83 24.65 -17.61
CA THR A 797 25.53 24.84 -16.99
C THR A 797 25.69 25.01 -15.49
N ILE A 798 25.31 26.16 -14.95
CA ILE A 798 25.21 26.41 -13.51
C ILE A 798 23.86 25.88 -13.04
N ILE A 799 23.88 24.95 -12.08
CA ILE A 799 22.69 24.30 -11.52
C ILE A 799 22.55 24.57 -10.02
N GLY A 800 23.42 25.40 -9.44
CA GLY A 800 23.30 25.88 -8.08
C GLY A 800 24.44 26.78 -7.66
N VAL A 801 24.23 27.48 -6.56
CA VAL A 801 25.14 28.46 -5.98
C VAL A 801 25.11 28.31 -4.47
N GLU A 802 26.29 28.34 -3.88
CA GLU A 802 26.49 28.46 -2.44
C GLU A 802 27.14 29.82 -2.19
N TYR A 803 26.56 30.59 -1.28
CA TYR A 803 26.97 31.95 -0.98
C TYR A 803 27.02 32.17 0.53
N ASN A 804 28.17 32.63 1.02
CA ASN A 804 28.34 33.08 2.39
C ASN A 804 28.17 34.60 2.47
N ASN A 805 27.11 35.05 3.13
CA ASN A 805 26.79 36.48 3.24
C ASN A 805 27.83 37.28 4.05
N ILE A 806 28.64 36.62 4.88
CA ILE A 806 29.62 37.27 5.75
C ILE A 806 30.99 37.33 5.06
N THR A 807 31.46 36.22 4.50
CA THR A 807 32.79 36.14 3.87
C THR A 807 32.80 36.52 2.40
N ASN A 808 31.63 36.68 1.76
CA ASN A 808 31.45 36.80 0.31
C ASN A 808 32.10 35.65 -0.48
N GLU A 809 32.33 34.51 0.16
CA GLU A 809 32.81 33.31 -0.53
C GLU A 809 31.66 32.69 -1.33
N THR A 810 31.93 32.40 -2.60
CA THR A 810 30.98 31.79 -3.53
C THR A 810 31.51 30.48 -4.09
N ARG A 811 30.67 29.45 -4.12
CA ARG A 811 30.89 28.22 -4.89
C ARG A 811 29.76 28.02 -5.88
N TYR A 812 30.09 27.52 -7.06
CA TYR A 812 29.14 27.25 -8.14
C TYR A 812 29.02 25.74 -8.34
N LEU A 813 27.80 25.24 -8.39
CA LEU A 813 27.53 23.86 -8.75
C LEU A 813 27.43 23.78 -10.28
N ILE A 814 28.43 23.16 -10.90
CA ILE A 814 28.58 23.10 -12.35
C ILE A 814 28.19 21.72 -12.87
N LEU A 815 27.44 21.72 -13.96
CA LEU A 815 27.22 20.59 -14.83
C LEU A 815 27.94 20.85 -16.15
N ASP A 816 28.97 20.05 -16.42
CA ASP A 816 29.91 20.27 -17.51
C ASP A 816 29.46 19.51 -18.77
N PRO A 817 29.08 20.19 -19.87
CA PRO A 817 28.60 19.53 -21.08
C PRO A 817 29.71 18.82 -21.88
N HIS A 818 31.00 18.99 -21.53
CA HIS A 818 32.13 18.45 -22.31
C HIS A 818 32.46 16.99 -21.99
N TYR A 819 31.74 16.35 -21.07
CA TYR A 819 31.90 14.93 -20.81
C TYR A 819 31.58 14.12 -22.08
N THR A 820 32.44 13.13 -22.41
CA THR A 820 32.34 12.32 -23.64
C THR A 820 32.13 10.82 -23.35
N GLY A 821 32.12 10.43 -22.08
CA GLY A 821 31.99 9.04 -21.68
C GLY A 821 30.55 8.55 -21.70
N VAL A 822 30.36 7.28 -21.34
CA VAL A 822 29.01 6.70 -21.15
C VAL A 822 28.31 7.31 -19.94
N ASP A 823 26.98 7.23 -19.90
CA ASP A 823 26.12 7.71 -18.81
C ASP A 823 26.34 6.93 -17.50
N ASP A 824 27.49 7.16 -16.85
CA ASP A 824 27.89 6.57 -15.56
C ASP A 824 27.97 7.64 -14.47
N ILE A 825 27.07 7.55 -13.50
CA ILE A 825 26.97 8.50 -12.39
C ILE A 825 28.25 8.55 -11.56
N ASN A 826 28.94 7.42 -11.36
CA ASN A 826 30.13 7.38 -10.52
C ASN A 826 31.28 8.15 -11.17
N THR A 827 31.50 7.98 -12.47
CA THR A 827 32.51 8.72 -13.23
C THR A 827 32.18 10.21 -13.29
N VAL A 828 30.92 10.57 -13.54
CA VAL A 828 30.47 11.97 -13.62
C VAL A 828 30.74 12.73 -12.31
N ILE A 829 30.47 12.10 -11.16
CA ILE A 829 30.66 12.71 -9.85
C ILE A 829 32.13 12.67 -9.41
N SER A 830 32.79 11.51 -9.49
CA SER A 830 34.17 11.34 -8.99
C SER A 830 35.20 12.17 -9.75
N LYS A 831 35.01 12.36 -11.07
CA LYS A 831 35.87 13.22 -11.90
C LYS A 831 35.43 14.69 -11.91
N GLY A 832 34.34 15.02 -11.22
CA GLY A 832 33.87 16.40 -11.06
C GLY A 832 33.29 17.05 -12.32
N TRP A 833 32.69 16.25 -13.22
CA TRP A 833 31.88 16.73 -14.36
C TRP A 833 30.54 17.29 -13.90
N CYS A 834 30.00 16.76 -12.80
CA CYS A 834 28.98 17.41 -12.00
C CYS A 834 29.53 17.63 -10.58
N GLY A 835 29.70 18.88 -10.16
CA GLY A 835 30.32 19.16 -8.86
C GLY A 835 30.45 20.63 -8.50
N TRP A 836 30.66 20.89 -7.21
CA TRP A 836 30.93 22.22 -6.68
C TRP A 836 32.33 22.70 -7.10
N LYS A 837 32.41 23.93 -7.61
CA LYS A 837 33.63 24.62 -8.05
C LYS A 837 33.74 25.96 -7.32
N ASN A 838 34.96 26.32 -6.92
CA ASN A 838 35.23 27.63 -6.30
C ASN A 838 35.22 28.75 -7.34
N SER A 839 35.21 30.00 -6.90
CA SER A 839 35.27 31.18 -7.77
C SER A 839 36.47 31.21 -8.73
N ASP A 840 37.61 30.63 -8.34
CA ASP A 840 38.80 30.50 -9.20
C ASP A 840 38.61 29.58 -10.42
N PHE A 841 37.49 28.87 -10.52
CA PHE A 841 37.15 28.09 -11.71
C PHE A 841 36.99 28.95 -12.95
N TRP A 842 36.51 30.18 -12.79
CA TRP A 842 36.32 31.12 -13.89
C TRP A 842 37.62 31.84 -14.23
N ASN A 843 37.89 32.03 -15.51
CA ASN A 843 39.06 32.79 -15.95
C ASN A 843 38.88 34.26 -15.58
N LYS A 844 39.76 34.76 -14.71
CA LYS A 844 39.67 36.09 -14.09
C LYS A 844 39.63 37.25 -15.08
N THR A 845 40.11 37.07 -16.33
CA THR A 845 40.17 38.14 -17.35
C THR A 845 39.22 37.92 -18.52
N ALA A 846 38.55 36.77 -18.60
CA ALA A 846 37.60 36.48 -19.68
C ALA A 846 36.24 37.11 -19.40
N HIS A 847 35.52 37.51 -20.46
CA HIS A 847 34.13 37.93 -20.37
C HIS A 847 33.21 36.71 -20.28
N TYR A 848 32.10 36.85 -19.55
CA TYR A 848 31.11 35.81 -19.38
C TYR A 848 29.69 36.35 -19.54
N ASN A 849 28.86 35.62 -20.29
CA ASN A 849 27.44 35.90 -20.43
C ASN A 849 26.65 34.76 -19.80
N LEU A 850 25.64 35.09 -19.00
CA LEU A 850 24.77 34.10 -18.36
C LEU A 850 23.36 34.26 -18.90
N CYS A 851 22.79 33.19 -19.44
CA CYS A 851 21.39 33.10 -19.83
C CYS A 851 20.58 32.51 -18.68
N LEU A 852 19.66 33.30 -18.11
CA LEU A 852 18.81 32.97 -16.98
C LEU A 852 17.35 32.78 -17.45
N PRO A 853 16.91 31.55 -17.77
CA PRO A 853 15.57 31.29 -18.29
C PRO A 853 14.49 31.49 -17.21
N GLN A 854 13.47 32.30 -17.50
CA GLN A 854 12.45 32.66 -16.53
C GLN A 854 11.24 31.71 -16.63
N THR A 855 10.61 31.43 -15.49
CA THR A 855 9.32 30.74 -15.42
C THR A 855 8.17 31.73 -15.29
N LYS A 856 7.01 31.36 -15.85
CA LYS A 856 5.73 32.04 -15.64
C LYS A 856 4.88 31.23 -14.66
N PRO A 857 4.00 31.85 -13.86
CA PRO A 857 2.99 31.14 -13.10
C PRO A 857 2.16 30.24 -14.01
N SER A 858 2.00 28.96 -13.64
CA SER A 858 1.27 27.97 -14.44
C SER A 858 0.80 26.80 -13.56
N ILE A 859 -0.25 26.10 -13.97
CA ILE A 859 -0.84 24.93 -13.29
C ILE A 859 -0.88 23.73 -14.24
#